data_AF-A0A5M3M789-F1
#
_entry.id   AF-A0A5M3M789-F1
#
_cell.length_a   1.000
_cell.length_b   1.000
_cell.length_c   1.000
_cell.angle_alpha   90.00
_cell.angle_beta   90.00
_cell.angle_gamma   90.00
#
_symmetry.space_group_name_H-M   'P 1'
#
loop_
_entity.id
_entity.type
_entity.pdbx_description
1 polymer ?
#
loop_
_entity_poly.entity_id
_entity_poly.type
_entity_poly.pdbx_seq_one_letter_code
_entity_poly.pdbx_strand_id
1 'polypeptide(L)'
;MGPSLPHRSMFAPTLSSIASGSTQASYAAPQGSLASTRPDSPAGGEHQSQSQLTDYDDGLDLEELPGWMDDSQMTLVDALDTPQAHMAISSLPSSIDIRHIKQQSKISRKRTLAALCREWEVSPLDLATDILNDEASYGSSYSDYWFRPKSEGIHRFLDALTTDKDNKKGQCPRWTKLSDWLLRSHAAVDVIKGVVDDEMEKAKKHLMFKRVQDITPEFLENWNFETIYQPLLDSTPVLSEILIVPIIEAQLCHQRSDHATGAASMWTLWLWASNATKKVTEVLSACGLCMGNTSTTALLESLADKNVDLAAQAARGPHLIGYDNFNASTTDVEQRGITTPYTTISATTGYVYELRSGNGPVDPSHVEWTGALRDGFDRAPGLRIEDVALPEDRHQFLRQDLVATVVDSLFKLYGDLFSAHIKESPILSHPSIRPFPKGYKTKFYCTRASRIEEGSRKGNLLYQNHLYTQQFDMTTAMLLKNAILFMGDQHTNKQTRGGKMIRLLDINDWERRKVFQIAIALFHLQLNLVWVISHKHKGTLSSEGSLLWFYELLEKTKLTKQHPDYHTLLMALRQTLDALLVAAWDVVLRDEGFSGGTQDEDIYRQFASSEDLTAEKILELAQKIQARWASVPLDEDQEDDIISTNIHLLIRDLLYAITLIRAVSDGDYGRVEDLFPHLELIFRGAGSHNYASEILFLMHNFKYVWTPEFSNIVRDNSIICPSGLGPGHCFGVDLNAEHGVDDIKDICLSRGMNGNWERIGHGAACIKQAAASKLKVPEILGIYPQSRSHTTPETRHITVTALRKVLDKQLLVYVPGRGLSSKTVKPMTDLMAVGRSKLESQALADFNKRLQQLQNGLEVDDEVDDIPPSQIVLAVSDE
;
A
#
# COMPACT_ATOMS: atom_id res chain seq x y z
N MET A 1 24.27 -34.73 -6.00
CA MET A 1 23.34 -34.73 -7.15
C MET A 1 22.31 -33.65 -6.86
N GLY A 2 22.16 -32.64 -7.71
CA GLY A 2 21.17 -31.57 -7.52
C GLY A 2 19.97 -31.76 -8.47
N PRO A 3 18.75 -31.38 -8.08
CA PRO A 3 17.60 -31.40 -8.98
C PRO A 3 17.72 -30.29 -10.02
N SER A 4 17.43 -30.61 -11.28
CA SER A 4 17.43 -29.66 -12.40
C SER A 4 16.17 -28.79 -12.38
N LEU A 5 16.33 -27.46 -12.44
CA LEU A 5 15.23 -26.53 -12.71
C LEU A 5 14.75 -26.66 -14.16
N PRO A 6 13.43 -26.70 -14.42
CA PRO A 6 12.90 -26.67 -15.78
C PRO A 6 12.87 -25.23 -16.32
N HIS A 7 13.36 -25.02 -17.55
CA HIS A 7 13.08 -23.78 -18.27
C HIS A 7 11.57 -23.67 -18.55
N ARG A 8 10.96 -22.56 -18.14
CA ARG A 8 9.65 -22.10 -18.64
C ARG A 8 9.81 -20.71 -19.24
N SER A 9 9.38 -20.54 -20.48
CA SER A 9 9.18 -19.22 -21.08
C SER A 9 7.95 -18.57 -20.46
N MET A 10 8.15 -17.55 -19.62
CA MET A 10 7.10 -16.62 -19.25
C MET A 10 7.15 -15.44 -20.21
N PHE A 11 6.14 -15.30 -21.05
CA PHE A 11 5.58 -14.05 -21.61
C PHE A 11 4.59 -14.45 -22.72
N ALA A 12 3.30 -14.41 -22.39
CA ALA A 12 2.19 -14.61 -23.33
C ALA A 12 1.01 -13.77 -22.82
N PRO A 13 0.65 -12.65 -23.48
CA PRO A 13 -0.44 -11.78 -23.04
C PRO A 13 -1.80 -12.41 -23.35
N THR A 14 -2.66 -12.55 -22.34
CA THR A 14 -4.01 -13.11 -22.50
C THR A 14 -5.00 -12.06 -23.04
N LEU A 15 -4.94 -11.77 -24.35
CA LEU A 15 -5.96 -10.97 -25.02
C LEU A 15 -7.13 -11.85 -25.47
N SER A 16 -8.21 -11.90 -24.67
CA SER A 16 -9.45 -12.60 -25.02
C SER A 16 -10.70 -11.77 -24.69
N SER A 17 -11.19 -11.05 -25.70
CA SER A 17 -12.58 -10.62 -25.90
C SER A 17 -13.39 -10.13 -24.68
N ILE A 18 -13.54 -8.81 -24.55
CA ILE A 18 -14.78 -8.24 -24.02
C ILE A 18 -15.83 -8.32 -25.14
N ALA A 19 -16.77 -9.26 -25.01
CA ALA A 19 -17.94 -9.39 -25.87
C ALA A 19 -19.21 -9.42 -25.02
N SER A 20 -20.21 -8.62 -25.38
CA SER A 20 -21.40 -8.38 -24.56
C SER A 20 -22.35 -9.57 -24.50
N GLY A 21 -22.45 -10.21 -23.33
CA GLY A 21 -23.41 -11.30 -23.06
C GLY A 21 -24.81 -10.79 -22.69
N SER A 22 -25.60 -10.31 -23.67
CA SER A 22 -27.03 -10.06 -23.46
C SER A 22 -27.83 -11.36 -23.56
N THR A 23 -28.58 -11.71 -22.51
CA THR A 23 -29.36 -12.96 -22.40
C THR A 23 -30.42 -13.10 -23.49
N GLN A 24 -30.41 -14.22 -24.22
CA GLN A 24 -31.58 -14.69 -24.97
C GLN A 24 -32.43 -15.63 -24.10
N ALA A 25 -33.73 -15.38 -24.05
CA ALA A 25 -34.72 -16.33 -23.56
C ALA A 25 -35.29 -17.14 -24.73
N SER A 26 -35.53 -18.43 -24.50
CA SER A 26 -36.07 -19.36 -25.49
C SER A 26 -37.60 -19.28 -25.61
N TYR A 27 -38.14 -19.24 -26.84
CA TYR A 27 -39.44 -19.82 -27.20
C TYR A 27 -39.46 -20.19 -28.71
N ALA A 28 -40.48 -20.94 -29.18
CA ALA A 28 -40.31 -21.86 -30.31
C ALA A 28 -41.32 -21.74 -31.47
N ALA A 29 -40.80 -21.96 -32.69
CA ALA A 29 -41.50 -22.47 -33.90
C ALA A 29 -42.65 -21.59 -34.50
N PRO A 30 -43.27 -21.95 -35.65
CA PRO A 30 -42.94 -22.97 -36.66
C PRO A 30 -42.81 -22.38 -38.11
N GLN A 31 -42.99 -23.23 -39.14
CA GLN A 31 -42.93 -22.90 -40.57
C GLN A 31 -44.10 -22.00 -41.08
N GLY A 32 -43.88 -21.26 -42.18
CA GLY A 32 -44.88 -20.45 -42.90
C GLY A 32 -44.40 -20.07 -44.32
N SER A 33 -45.30 -19.62 -45.22
CA SER A 33 -44.98 -19.46 -46.66
C SER A 33 -45.79 -18.36 -47.39
N LEU A 34 -45.42 -18.12 -48.67
CA LEU A 34 -46.15 -17.45 -49.78
C LEU A 34 -46.10 -15.91 -49.95
N ALA A 35 -46.17 -15.51 -51.24
CA ALA A 35 -46.65 -14.24 -51.84
C ALA A 35 -45.95 -12.91 -51.43
N SER A 36 -45.36 -12.12 -52.32
CA SER A 36 -45.95 -11.23 -53.37
C SER A 36 -46.87 -10.13 -52.78
N THR A 37 -46.86 -8.87 -53.24
CA THR A 37 -46.78 -8.35 -54.62
C THR A 37 -46.07 -6.98 -54.78
N ARG A 38 -45.70 -6.66 -56.03
CA ARG A 38 -45.50 -5.29 -56.57
C ARG A 38 -46.86 -4.75 -57.05
N PRO A 39 -47.10 -3.42 -57.13
CA PRO A 39 -46.61 -2.61 -58.26
C PRO A 39 -46.24 -1.14 -57.84
N ASP A 40 -45.98 -0.14 -58.69
CA ASP A 40 -46.14 0.00 -60.15
C ASP A 40 -45.06 0.92 -60.79
N SER A 41 -45.00 0.98 -62.13
CA SER A 41 -44.15 1.90 -62.93
C SER A 41 -45.04 3.02 -63.54
N PRO A 42 -44.90 3.60 -64.77
CA PRO A 42 -43.89 3.59 -65.86
C PRO A 42 -43.32 5.03 -66.10
N ALA A 43 -42.71 5.48 -67.22
CA ALA A 43 -42.30 4.97 -68.55
C ALA A 43 -41.00 5.74 -68.95
N GLY A 44 -40.25 5.54 -70.05
CA GLY A 44 -40.36 4.75 -71.31
C GLY A 44 -39.65 5.55 -72.44
N GLY A 45 -39.07 4.97 -73.50
CA GLY A 45 -38.90 3.55 -73.86
C GLY A 45 -38.08 3.35 -75.16
N GLU A 46 -38.21 2.14 -75.76
CA GLU A 46 -37.60 1.68 -77.04
C GLU A 46 -36.08 1.37 -77.02
N HIS A 47 -35.41 0.60 -77.91
CA HIS A 47 -35.67 -0.57 -78.81
C HIS A 47 -34.30 -0.98 -79.45
N GLN A 48 -33.99 -2.11 -80.14
CA GLN A 48 -34.50 -3.48 -80.44
C GLN A 48 -33.28 -4.28 -81.04
N SER A 49 -33.17 -5.61 -81.20
CA SER A 49 -33.94 -6.79 -80.74
C SER A 49 -33.14 -8.11 -80.93
N GLN A 50 -33.13 -8.99 -79.93
CA GLN A 50 -33.05 -10.48 -79.94
C GLN A 50 -32.20 -11.28 -80.99
N SER A 51 -31.29 -12.11 -80.46
CA SER A 51 -31.32 -13.59 -80.50
C SER A 51 -30.15 -14.17 -79.64
N GLN A 52 -29.99 -15.46 -79.35
CA GLN A 52 -30.80 -16.53 -78.71
C GLN A 52 -29.84 -17.75 -78.51
N LEU A 53 -30.18 -18.68 -77.61
CA LEU A 53 -29.72 -20.10 -77.51
C LEU A 53 -28.49 -20.52 -76.63
N THR A 54 -28.85 -21.30 -75.60
CA THR A 54 -28.23 -22.55 -75.04
C THR A 54 -26.91 -22.56 -74.26
N ASP A 55 -26.95 -23.28 -73.15
CA ASP A 55 -25.85 -23.72 -72.30
C ASP A 55 -24.95 -24.78 -72.97
N TYR A 56 -23.73 -24.93 -72.44
CA TYR A 56 -23.11 -26.24 -72.24
C TYR A 56 -22.31 -26.22 -70.92
N ASP A 57 -22.45 -27.29 -70.14
CA ASP A 57 -21.62 -27.59 -68.97
C ASP A 57 -20.52 -28.56 -69.42
N ASP A 58 -19.27 -28.26 -69.08
CA ASP A 58 -18.10 -29.13 -69.30
C ASP A 58 -17.05 -28.82 -68.23
N GLY A 59 -16.91 -29.75 -67.28
CA GLY A 59 -15.81 -29.74 -66.32
C GLY A 59 -14.51 -30.19 -67.00
N LEU A 60 -13.47 -29.37 -66.94
CA LEU A 60 -12.14 -29.67 -67.48
C LEU A 60 -11.04 -29.38 -66.46
N ASP A 61 -9.97 -30.18 -66.52
CA ASP A 61 -9.08 -30.44 -65.40
C ASP A 61 -8.10 -29.33 -65.01
N LEU A 62 -7.61 -29.44 -63.77
CA LEU A 62 -6.48 -28.68 -63.24
C LEU A 62 -5.12 -29.10 -63.82
N GLU A 63 -5.05 -30.12 -64.68
CA GLU A 63 -3.79 -30.70 -65.17
C GLU A 63 -3.14 -29.93 -66.35
N GLU A 64 -3.84 -28.99 -67.00
CA GLU A 64 -3.24 -28.14 -68.06
C GLU A 64 -2.68 -26.81 -67.53
N LEU A 65 -1.75 -26.87 -66.59
CA LEU A 65 -0.76 -25.80 -66.39
C LEU A 65 0.63 -26.28 -66.86
N PRO A 66 1.50 -25.39 -67.38
CA PRO A 66 2.82 -25.81 -67.84
C PRO A 66 3.65 -26.31 -66.66
N GLY A 67 3.89 -27.63 -66.57
CA GLY A 67 4.56 -28.32 -65.44
C GLY A 67 6.04 -28.00 -65.19
N TRP A 68 6.48 -26.79 -65.56
CA TRP A 68 7.75 -26.17 -65.18
C TRP A 68 7.54 -24.91 -64.30
N MET A 69 6.33 -24.36 -64.27
CA MET A 69 5.92 -23.36 -63.25
C MET A 69 5.32 -24.08 -62.04
N ASP A 70 5.78 -23.71 -60.85
CA ASP A 70 5.12 -24.08 -59.60
C ASP A 70 4.05 -23.03 -59.20
N ASP A 71 3.22 -23.37 -58.20
CA ASP A 71 2.20 -22.45 -57.66
C ASP A 71 2.78 -21.14 -57.10
N SER A 72 4.07 -21.13 -56.75
CA SER A 72 4.77 -19.95 -56.22
C SER A 72 5.17 -18.96 -57.32
N GLN A 73 5.44 -19.45 -58.54
CA GLN A 73 5.61 -18.65 -59.76
C GLN A 73 4.26 -18.17 -60.29
N MET A 74 3.23 -19.04 -60.28
CA MET A 74 1.86 -18.63 -60.63
C MET A 74 1.34 -17.52 -59.71
N THR A 75 1.68 -17.55 -58.41
CA THR A 75 1.33 -16.48 -57.46
C THR A 75 1.96 -15.12 -57.82
N LEU A 76 3.14 -15.10 -58.45
CA LEU A 76 3.76 -13.86 -58.96
C LEU A 76 3.12 -13.39 -60.26
N VAL A 77 2.76 -14.32 -61.16
CA VAL A 77 1.96 -14.02 -62.36
C VAL A 77 0.59 -13.42 -61.97
N ASP A 78 -0.03 -13.88 -60.89
CA ASP A 78 -1.28 -13.31 -60.35
C ASP A 78 -1.14 -11.86 -59.84
N ALA A 79 0.02 -11.49 -59.28
CA ALA A 79 0.30 -10.12 -58.86
C ALA A 79 0.60 -9.19 -60.06
N LEU A 80 1.18 -9.74 -61.13
CA LEU A 80 1.51 -9.01 -62.35
C LEU A 80 0.34 -8.90 -63.35
N ASP A 81 -0.74 -9.69 -63.22
CA ASP A 81 -1.92 -9.69 -64.10
C ASP A 81 -2.82 -8.43 -63.99
N THR A 82 -2.24 -7.28 -64.35
CA THR A 82 -2.92 -5.99 -64.48
C THR A 82 -3.09 -5.63 -65.96
N PRO A 83 -4.22 -5.00 -66.37
CA PRO A 83 -4.42 -4.52 -67.75
C PRO A 83 -3.38 -3.51 -68.28
N GLN A 84 -2.47 -3.06 -67.41
CA GLN A 84 -1.36 -2.14 -67.65
C GLN A 84 -0.02 -2.88 -67.84
N ALA A 85 0.26 -3.96 -67.10
CA ALA A 85 1.44 -4.81 -67.35
C ALA A 85 1.38 -5.45 -68.74
N HIS A 86 0.20 -5.93 -69.15
CA HIS A 86 -0.05 -6.40 -70.53
C HIS A 86 0.13 -5.30 -71.60
N MET A 87 0.21 -4.02 -71.23
CA MET A 87 0.58 -2.93 -72.14
C MET A 87 2.08 -2.65 -72.18
N ALA A 88 2.81 -2.72 -71.05
CA ALA A 88 4.28 -2.58 -71.05
C ALA A 88 4.94 -3.72 -71.83
N ILE A 89 4.43 -4.94 -71.66
CA ILE A 89 4.77 -6.14 -72.44
C ILE A 89 4.62 -5.92 -73.96
N SER A 90 3.64 -5.11 -74.40
CA SER A 90 3.35 -4.92 -75.83
C SER A 90 4.35 -4.03 -76.59
N SER A 91 5.28 -3.38 -75.88
CA SER A 91 6.39 -2.63 -76.49
C SER A 91 7.68 -3.45 -76.67
N LEU A 92 7.66 -4.74 -76.29
CA LEU A 92 8.68 -5.72 -76.66
C LEU A 92 8.35 -6.33 -78.04
N PRO A 93 9.34 -6.81 -78.81
CA PRO A 93 9.18 -7.05 -80.25
C PRO A 93 8.52 -8.42 -80.60
N SER A 94 7.26 -8.63 -80.21
CA SER A 94 6.41 -9.72 -80.74
C SER A 94 4.97 -9.25 -81.05
N SER A 95 4.31 -9.92 -81.99
CA SER A 95 3.15 -9.36 -82.73
C SER A 95 1.78 -9.66 -82.10
N ILE A 96 1.48 -9.10 -80.93
CA ILE A 96 0.27 -9.43 -80.15
C ILE A 96 -0.69 -8.24 -79.99
N ASP A 97 -1.98 -8.41 -80.34
CA ASP A 97 -3.01 -7.37 -80.15
C ASP A 97 -3.58 -7.36 -78.71
N ILE A 98 -3.17 -6.34 -77.95
CA ILE A 98 -3.58 -6.03 -76.57
C ILE A 98 -5.12 -5.94 -76.42
N ARG A 99 -5.85 -5.53 -77.46
CA ARG A 99 -7.31 -5.38 -77.41
C ARG A 99 -7.99 -6.71 -77.10
N HIS A 100 -7.42 -7.80 -77.61
CA HIS A 100 -7.92 -9.15 -77.38
C HIS A 100 -7.60 -9.63 -75.95
N ILE A 101 -6.39 -9.35 -75.44
CA ILE A 101 -5.99 -9.70 -74.06
C ILE A 101 -6.92 -9.04 -73.03
N LYS A 102 -7.33 -7.78 -73.22
CA LYS A 102 -8.25 -7.09 -72.29
C LYS A 102 -9.66 -7.68 -72.23
N GLN A 103 -10.04 -8.52 -73.20
CA GLN A 103 -11.33 -9.22 -73.24
C GLN A 103 -11.23 -10.67 -72.72
N GLN A 104 -10.03 -11.15 -72.41
CA GLN A 104 -9.79 -12.52 -71.96
C GLN A 104 -10.10 -12.73 -70.46
N SER A 105 -10.50 -13.97 -70.13
CA SER A 105 -10.68 -14.42 -68.75
C SER A 105 -9.39 -14.25 -67.92
N LYS A 106 -9.53 -14.18 -66.59
CA LYS A 106 -8.36 -14.08 -65.68
C LYS A 106 -7.40 -15.28 -65.87
N ILE A 107 -7.92 -16.47 -66.19
CA ILE A 107 -7.11 -17.68 -66.42
C ILE A 107 -6.33 -17.56 -67.74
N SER A 108 -6.99 -17.10 -68.80
CA SER A 108 -6.38 -16.89 -70.12
C SER A 108 -5.26 -15.85 -70.06
N ARG A 109 -5.46 -14.71 -69.38
CA ARG A 109 -4.42 -13.67 -69.24
C ARG A 109 -3.17 -14.15 -68.49
N LYS A 110 -3.33 -14.97 -67.44
CA LYS A 110 -2.19 -15.64 -66.76
C LYS A 110 -1.44 -16.57 -67.72
N ARG A 111 -2.16 -17.40 -68.48
CA ARG A 111 -1.56 -18.30 -69.49
C ARG A 111 -0.78 -17.52 -70.55
N THR A 112 -1.26 -16.35 -70.99
CA THR A 112 -0.52 -15.45 -71.90
C THR A 112 0.74 -14.88 -71.26
N LEU A 113 0.67 -14.37 -70.02
CA LEU A 113 1.85 -13.81 -69.33
C LEU A 113 2.93 -14.88 -69.08
N ALA A 114 2.50 -16.09 -68.69
CA ALA A 114 3.39 -17.25 -68.49
C ALA A 114 4.01 -17.75 -69.80
N ALA A 115 3.27 -17.72 -70.91
CA ALA A 115 3.80 -18.06 -72.24
C ALA A 115 4.86 -17.05 -72.70
N LEU A 116 4.68 -15.76 -72.44
CA LEU A 116 5.63 -14.70 -72.79
C LEU A 116 6.94 -14.80 -72.01
N CYS A 117 6.88 -15.06 -70.70
CA CYS A 117 8.08 -15.34 -69.89
C CYS A 117 8.88 -16.51 -70.47
N ARG A 118 8.18 -17.52 -71.02
CA ARG A 118 8.80 -18.68 -71.67
C ARG A 118 9.35 -18.39 -73.07
N GLU A 119 8.68 -17.56 -73.86
CA GLU A 119 9.08 -17.17 -75.22
C GLU A 119 10.36 -16.32 -75.20
N TRP A 120 10.55 -15.52 -74.16
CA TRP A 120 11.72 -14.63 -74.02
C TRP A 120 12.84 -15.20 -73.12
N GLU A 121 12.64 -16.37 -72.52
CA GLU A 121 13.54 -16.99 -71.51
C GLU A 121 13.79 -16.13 -70.25
N VAL A 122 12.93 -15.13 -70.00
CA VAL A 122 13.01 -14.18 -68.87
C VAL A 122 12.14 -14.68 -67.71
N SER A 123 12.65 -14.72 -66.47
CA SER A 123 11.83 -15.11 -65.33
C SER A 123 10.80 -14.02 -64.97
N PRO A 124 9.65 -14.34 -64.34
CA PRO A 124 8.68 -13.34 -63.91
C PRO A 124 9.25 -12.26 -62.97
N LEU A 125 10.36 -12.54 -62.28
CA LEU A 125 11.05 -11.58 -61.41
C LEU A 125 11.96 -10.63 -62.21
N ASP A 126 12.65 -11.15 -63.23
CA ASP A 126 13.52 -10.34 -64.09
C ASP A 126 12.65 -9.43 -64.99
N LEU A 127 11.54 -9.96 -65.52
CA LEU A 127 10.52 -9.18 -66.24
C LEU A 127 9.95 -8.05 -65.36
N ALA A 128 9.68 -8.31 -64.08
CA ALA A 128 9.26 -7.27 -63.14
C ALA A 128 10.36 -6.25 -62.84
N THR A 129 11.64 -6.65 -62.90
CA THR A 129 12.79 -5.78 -62.65
C THR A 129 13.03 -4.83 -63.83
N ASP A 130 12.99 -5.32 -65.07
CA ASP A 130 13.10 -4.50 -66.28
C ASP A 130 11.93 -3.51 -66.41
N ILE A 131 10.75 -3.88 -65.92
CA ILE A 131 9.55 -3.04 -65.88
C ILE A 131 9.61 -1.96 -64.76
N LEU A 132 10.47 -2.14 -63.75
CA LEU A 132 10.67 -1.17 -62.65
C LEU A 132 11.91 -0.27 -62.85
N ASN A 133 12.81 -0.59 -63.80
CA ASN A 133 13.99 0.20 -64.13
C ASN A 133 13.68 1.30 -65.15
N ASP A 134 13.68 2.56 -64.69
CA ASP A 134 13.33 3.76 -65.49
C ASP A 134 14.32 4.09 -66.63
N GLU A 135 15.42 3.35 -66.78
CA GLU A 135 16.32 3.43 -67.94
C GLU A 135 15.79 2.69 -69.19
N ALA A 136 14.79 1.81 -69.03
CA ALA A 136 14.14 1.17 -70.17
C ALA A 136 13.17 2.15 -70.85
N SER A 137 13.21 2.23 -72.19
CA SER A 137 12.53 3.25 -73.02
C SER A 137 10.99 3.17 -73.08
N TYR A 138 10.32 2.65 -72.04
CA TYR A 138 8.95 2.13 -72.08
C TYR A 138 7.93 2.87 -71.21
N GLY A 139 7.97 4.20 -71.26
CA GLY A 139 6.84 5.06 -70.89
C GLY A 139 6.65 5.29 -69.38
N SER A 140 7.02 6.49 -68.94
CA SER A 140 6.95 6.97 -67.55
C SER A 140 5.59 6.88 -66.85
N SER A 141 4.51 6.47 -67.51
CA SER A 141 3.21 6.22 -66.88
C SER A 141 3.14 4.93 -66.04
N TYR A 142 4.12 4.01 -66.16
CA TYR A 142 4.10 2.73 -65.45
C TYR A 142 4.67 2.82 -64.03
N SER A 143 5.89 3.36 -63.90
CA SER A 143 6.50 3.68 -62.60
C SER A 143 5.58 4.58 -61.79
N ASP A 144 5.01 5.60 -62.44
CA ASP A 144 3.99 6.49 -61.92
C ASP A 144 2.70 5.78 -61.44
N TYR A 145 2.36 4.59 -61.93
CA TYR A 145 1.24 3.77 -61.42
C TYR A 145 1.62 2.94 -60.18
N TRP A 146 2.84 2.39 -60.13
CA TRP A 146 3.29 1.57 -58.99
C TRP A 146 3.67 2.39 -57.76
N PHE A 147 4.29 3.56 -57.96
CA PHE A 147 4.75 4.45 -56.89
C PHE A 147 3.73 5.55 -56.52
N ARG A 148 2.51 5.52 -57.07
CA ARG A 148 1.42 6.44 -56.70
C ARG A 148 0.96 6.18 -55.26
N PRO A 149 0.80 7.20 -54.39
CA PRO A 149 0.41 7.05 -52.97
C PRO A 149 -0.96 6.41 -52.65
N LYS A 150 -1.68 5.90 -53.65
CA LYS A 150 -2.94 5.15 -53.51
C LYS A 150 -2.92 3.81 -54.26
N SER A 151 -1.74 3.32 -54.63
CA SER A 151 -1.56 2.12 -55.44
C SER A 151 -1.13 0.92 -54.61
N GLU A 152 -2.02 -0.05 -54.46
CA GLU A 152 -1.71 -1.35 -53.85
C GLU A 152 -0.89 -2.26 -54.78
N GLY A 153 -0.39 -1.77 -55.92
CA GLY A 153 0.38 -2.57 -56.89
C GLY A 153 1.64 -3.16 -56.28
N ILE A 154 2.52 -2.30 -55.76
CA ILE A 154 3.78 -2.72 -55.15
C ILE A 154 3.57 -3.53 -53.85
N HIS A 155 2.56 -3.17 -53.04
CA HIS A 155 2.20 -3.90 -51.84
C HIS A 155 1.81 -5.35 -52.16
N ARG A 156 0.83 -5.57 -53.05
CA ARG A 156 0.39 -6.94 -53.43
C ARG A 156 1.49 -7.77 -54.10
N PHE A 157 2.45 -7.14 -54.78
CA PHE A 157 3.61 -7.84 -55.33
C PHE A 157 4.60 -8.27 -54.24
N LEU A 158 4.89 -7.42 -53.26
CA LEU A 158 5.69 -7.78 -52.08
C LEU A 158 4.98 -8.83 -51.23
N ASP A 159 3.67 -8.71 -51.02
CA ASP A 159 2.84 -9.72 -50.35
C ASP A 159 2.87 -11.07 -51.09
N ALA A 160 2.87 -11.07 -52.43
CA ALA A 160 3.00 -12.29 -53.24
C ALA A 160 4.40 -12.94 -53.16
N LEU A 161 5.45 -12.15 -52.85
CA LEU A 161 6.81 -12.64 -52.58
C LEU A 161 6.98 -13.19 -51.16
N THR A 162 6.23 -12.67 -50.18
CA THR A 162 6.32 -13.06 -48.76
C THR A 162 5.29 -14.10 -48.33
N THR A 163 4.11 -14.16 -48.96
CA THR A 163 3.08 -15.16 -48.64
C THR A 163 3.49 -16.55 -49.10
N ASP A 164 3.27 -17.52 -48.20
CA ASP A 164 3.72 -18.89 -48.34
C ASP A 164 2.58 -19.83 -47.91
N LYS A 165 2.16 -20.72 -48.81
CA LYS A 165 1.00 -21.61 -48.59
C LYS A 165 1.38 -23.00 -48.07
N ASP A 166 2.63 -23.43 -48.25
CA ASP A 166 3.01 -24.86 -48.14
C ASP A 166 4.17 -25.14 -47.17
N ASN A 167 4.75 -24.10 -46.58
CA ASN A 167 6.05 -24.21 -45.94
C ASN A 167 6.02 -24.60 -44.45
N LYS A 168 5.99 -25.91 -44.21
CA LYS A 168 6.45 -26.50 -42.95
C LYS A 168 7.97 -26.30 -42.80
N LYS A 169 8.36 -25.19 -42.16
CA LYS A 169 9.72 -24.80 -41.68
C LYS A 169 10.59 -23.92 -42.61
N GLY A 170 10.07 -22.77 -43.05
CA GLY A 170 10.88 -21.57 -43.33
C GLY A 170 11.93 -21.64 -44.44
N GLN A 171 11.85 -22.59 -45.37
CA GLN A 171 12.83 -22.74 -46.48
C GLN A 171 12.26 -22.35 -47.86
N CYS A 172 11.52 -21.24 -47.96
CA CYS A 172 11.02 -20.77 -49.26
C CYS A 172 12.13 -20.03 -50.02
N PRO A 173 12.55 -20.48 -51.22
CA PRO A 173 13.64 -19.84 -51.96
C PRO A 173 13.36 -18.37 -52.30
N ARG A 174 12.09 -17.99 -52.48
CA ARG A 174 11.66 -16.61 -52.74
C ARG A 174 11.94 -15.71 -51.53
N TRP A 175 11.50 -16.12 -50.34
CA TRP A 175 11.82 -15.42 -49.08
C TRP A 175 13.32 -15.40 -48.80
N THR A 176 14.05 -16.49 -49.03
CA THR A 176 15.52 -16.54 -48.86
C THR A 176 16.23 -15.56 -49.79
N LYS A 177 15.86 -15.47 -51.08
CA LYS A 177 16.47 -14.53 -52.03
C LYS A 177 16.09 -13.07 -51.73
N LEU A 178 14.85 -12.83 -51.31
CA LEU A 178 14.38 -11.50 -50.92
C LEU A 178 15.08 -11.02 -49.63
N SER A 179 15.11 -11.84 -48.59
CA SER A 179 15.79 -11.50 -47.33
C SER A 179 17.31 -11.32 -47.50
N ASP A 180 17.97 -12.14 -48.31
CA ASP A 180 19.38 -11.96 -48.67
C ASP A 180 19.62 -10.62 -49.39
N TRP A 181 18.72 -10.19 -50.28
CA TRP A 181 18.78 -8.85 -50.90
C TRP A 181 18.50 -7.70 -49.90
N LEU A 182 17.46 -7.82 -49.08
CA LEU A 182 17.10 -6.82 -48.06
C LEU A 182 18.25 -6.61 -47.05
N LEU A 183 18.93 -7.69 -46.66
CA LEU A 183 20.07 -7.66 -45.72
C LEU A 183 21.37 -7.15 -46.38
N ARG A 184 21.65 -7.49 -47.64
CA ARG A 184 22.86 -7.04 -48.35
C ARG A 184 22.80 -5.61 -48.85
N SER A 185 21.62 -5.10 -49.20
CA SER A 185 21.45 -3.78 -49.83
C SER A 185 21.53 -2.61 -48.85
N HIS A 186 21.51 -2.87 -47.53
CA HIS A 186 21.29 -1.91 -46.43
C HIS A 186 19.97 -1.12 -46.48
N ALA A 187 19.36 -0.91 -47.66
CA ALA A 187 18.15 -0.12 -47.85
C ALA A 187 16.98 -0.54 -46.95
N ALA A 188 16.76 -1.86 -46.74
CA ALA A 188 15.72 -2.34 -45.83
C ALA A 188 15.99 -1.95 -44.36
N VAL A 189 17.25 -2.05 -43.95
CA VAL A 189 17.71 -1.66 -42.61
C VAL A 189 17.57 -0.15 -42.42
N ASP A 190 17.87 0.65 -43.46
CA ASP A 190 17.80 2.11 -43.38
C ASP A 190 16.35 2.65 -43.43
N VAL A 191 15.43 1.98 -44.15
CA VAL A 191 13.99 2.26 -44.08
C VAL A 191 13.45 1.93 -42.68
N ILE A 192 13.78 0.76 -42.12
CA ILE A 192 13.33 0.38 -40.77
C ILE A 192 13.91 1.31 -39.71
N LYS A 193 15.19 1.70 -39.81
CA LYS A 193 15.79 2.74 -38.95
C LYS A 193 15.00 4.04 -39.02
N GLY A 194 14.67 4.53 -40.20
CA GLY A 194 13.92 5.78 -40.37
C GLY A 194 12.55 5.75 -39.69
N VAL A 195 11.81 4.65 -39.83
CA VAL A 195 10.52 4.46 -39.14
C VAL A 195 10.70 4.41 -37.62
N VAL A 196 11.69 3.64 -37.13
CA VAL A 196 12.00 3.52 -35.70
C VAL A 196 12.50 4.85 -35.12
N ASP A 197 13.29 5.64 -35.86
CA ASP A 197 13.73 6.96 -35.46
C ASP A 197 12.54 7.93 -35.31
N ASP A 198 11.61 7.94 -36.27
CA ASP A 198 10.38 8.75 -36.22
C ASP A 198 9.41 8.30 -35.12
N GLU A 199 9.30 7.01 -34.83
CA GLU A 199 8.57 6.46 -33.69
C GLU A 199 9.20 6.91 -32.35
N MET A 200 10.52 6.76 -32.21
CA MET A 200 11.24 7.17 -31.01
C MET A 200 11.18 8.69 -30.77
N GLU A 201 11.18 9.51 -31.81
CA GLU A 201 10.98 10.97 -31.70
C GLU A 201 9.52 11.37 -31.36
N LYS A 202 8.54 10.47 -31.50
CA LYS A 202 7.20 10.64 -30.92
C LYS A 202 7.21 10.22 -29.45
N ALA A 203 7.58 8.96 -29.19
CA ALA A 203 7.56 8.33 -27.87
C ALA A 203 8.35 9.12 -26.81
N LYS A 204 9.55 9.60 -27.17
CA LYS A 204 10.40 10.43 -26.30
C LYS A 204 9.64 11.58 -25.62
N LYS A 205 8.70 12.22 -26.33
CA LYS A 205 7.92 13.39 -25.83
C LYS A 205 7.11 13.07 -24.58
N HIS A 206 6.67 11.82 -24.41
CA HIS A 206 5.91 11.37 -23.24
C HIS A 206 6.79 11.21 -21.99
N LEU A 207 8.12 11.13 -22.15
CA LEU A 207 9.09 10.98 -21.06
C LEU A 207 9.94 12.23 -20.81
N MET A 208 9.80 13.30 -21.61
CA MET A 208 10.66 14.49 -21.54
C MET A 208 10.37 15.41 -20.35
N PHE A 209 11.38 15.60 -19.49
CA PHE A 209 11.46 16.70 -18.55
C PHE A 209 12.60 17.64 -18.97
N LYS A 210 12.35 18.96 -19.01
CA LYS A 210 13.39 19.94 -19.43
C LYS A 210 14.57 19.93 -18.46
N ARG A 211 14.32 19.65 -17.18
CA ARG A 211 15.30 19.50 -16.11
C ARG A 211 14.83 18.43 -15.13
N VAL A 212 15.77 17.85 -14.37
CA VAL A 212 15.47 16.94 -13.26
C VAL A 212 14.53 17.60 -12.24
N GLN A 213 14.72 18.90 -11.98
CA GLN A 213 13.90 19.71 -11.08
C GLN A 213 12.45 19.92 -11.56
N ASP A 214 12.06 19.45 -12.75
CA ASP A 214 10.68 19.51 -13.22
C ASP A 214 9.84 18.29 -12.77
N ILE A 215 10.48 17.18 -12.36
CA ILE A 215 9.82 15.97 -11.84
C ILE A 215 9.14 16.26 -10.50
N THR A 216 7.84 15.93 -10.33
CA THR A 216 7.06 16.26 -9.13
C THR A 216 6.73 15.03 -8.26
N PRO A 217 6.46 15.23 -6.95
CA PRO A 217 5.83 14.22 -6.09
C PRO A 217 4.56 13.60 -6.69
N GLU A 218 3.70 14.42 -7.30
CA GLU A 218 2.46 14.02 -7.95
C GLU A 218 2.67 13.11 -9.17
N PHE A 219 3.64 13.42 -10.03
CA PHE A 219 4.02 12.56 -11.15
C PHE A 219 4.45 11.17 -10.67
N LEU A 220 5.23 11.11 -9.59
CA LEU A 220 5.72 9.85 -9.01
C LEU A 220 4.60 9.05 -8.31
N GLU A 221 3.61 9.72 -7.72
CA GLU A 221 2.43 9.06 -7.12
C GLU A 221 1.53 8.42 -8.22
N ASN A 222 1.38 9.10 -9.36
CA ASN A 222 0.61 8.63 -10.53
C ASN A 222 1.39 7.70 -11.49
N TRP A 223 2.71 7.53 -11.30
CA TRP A 223 3.58 6.69 -12.13
C TRP A 223 3.15 5.22 -12.07
N ASN A 224 2.73 4.64 -13.20
CA ASN A 224 2.34 3.22 -13.34
C ASN A 224 2.58 2.75 -14.79
N PHE A 225 2.09 1.56 -15.17
CA PHE A 225 2.26 1.07 -16.55
C PHE A 225 1.53 1.95 -17.58
N GLU A 226 0.26 2.28 -17.31
CA GLU A 226 -0.63 3.03 -18.19
C GLU A 226 -0.18 4.48 -18.43
N THR A 227 0.45 5.13 -17.44
CA THR A 227 0.89 6.52 -17.53
C THR A 227 2.29 6.69 -18.16
N ILE A 228 3.08 5.63 -18.25
CA ILE A 228 4.50 5.70 -18.64
C ILE A 228 4.84 4.85 -19.88
N TYR A 229 4.33 3.62 -19.95
CA TYR A 229 4.73 2.66 -20.99
C TYR A 229 3.66 2.50 -22.07
N GLN A 230 2.37 2.57 -21.74
CA GLN A 230 1.31 2.53 -22.77
C GLN A 230 1.42 3.66 -23.82
N PRO A 231 1.66 4.94 -23.46
CA PRO A 231 1.80 6.02 -24.46
C PRO A 231 3.10 5.92 -25.28
N LEU A 232 4.07 5.12 -24.79
CA LEU A 232 5.25 4.73 -25.53
C LEU A 232 4.84 3.76 -26.64
N LEU A 233 4.25 2.61 -26.29
CA LEU A 233 3.78 1.57 -27.22
C LEU A 233 2.82 2.11 -28.29
N ASP A 234 1.88 2.99 -27.89
CA ASP A 234 0.95 3.67 -28.80
C ASP A 234 1.67 4.57 -29.84
N SER A 235 2.91 4.99 -29.54
CA SER A 235 3.78 5.81 -30.39
C SER A 235 4.83 5.02 -31.18
N THR A 236 5.06 3.75 -30.82
CA THR A 236 6.16 2.88 -31.31
C THR A 236 5.69 1.53 -31.87
N PRO A 237 4.63 1.43 -32.70
CA PRO A 237 4.08 0.14 -33.09
C PRO A 237 5.09 -0.78 -33.79
N VAL A 238 5.94 -0.28 -34.69
CA VAL A 238 6.95 -1.11 -35.38
C VAL A 238 8.07 -1.51 -34.43
N LEU A 239 8.54 -0.60 -33.57
CA LEU A 239 9.54 -0.94 -32.57
C LEU A 239 9.00 -1.89 -31.48
N SER A 240 7.71 -1.82 -31.15
CA SER A 240 7.02 -2.72 -30.20
C SER A 240 6.91 -4.16 -30.74
N GLU A 241 6.71 -4.33 -32.05
CA GLU A 241 6.77 -5.66 -32.68
C GLU A 241 8.20 -6.24 -32.70
N ILE A 242 9.23 -5.39 -32.69
CA ILE A 242 10.64 -5.78 -32.61
C ILE A 242 11.07 -6.03 -31.15
N LEU A 243 10.56 -5.25 -30.19
CA LEU A 243 10.95 -5.26 -28.77
C LEU A 243 9.77 -5.70 -27.87
N ILE A 244 9.82 -6.95 -27.44
CA ILE A 244 8.81 -7.59 -26.57
C ILE A 244 8.73 -6.95 -25.15
N VAL A 245 9.52 -5.90 -24.86
CA VAL A 245 9.68 -5.32 -23.50
C VAL A 245 9.67 -3.78 -23.56
N PRO A 246 8.57 -3.12 -23.11
CA PRO A 246 8.42 -1.65 -23.18
C PRO A 246 9.48 -0.87 -22.38
N ILE A 247 10.10 -1.53 -21.39
CA ILE A 247 11.15 -0.96 -20.55
C ILE A 247 12.45 -0.75 -21.36
N ILE A 248 12.66 -1.50 -22.45
CA ILE A 248 13.81 -1.29 -23.35
C ILE A 248 13.59 -0.05 -24.22
N GLU A 249 12.37 0.20 -24.69
CA GLU A 249 12.04 1.43 -25.43
C GLU A 249 12.22 2.68 -24.56
N ALA A 250 11.85 2.60 -23.28
CA ALA A 250 12.11 3.67 -22.31
C ALA A 250 13.62 3.89 -22.07
N GLN A 251 14.43 2.83 -22.00
CA GLN A 251 15.90 2.92 -21.93
C GLN A 251 16.47 3.59 -23.19
N LEU A 252 16.01 3.19 -24.38
CA LEU A 252 16.43 3.77 -25.66
C LEU A 252 16.00 5.24 -25.78
N CYS A 253 14.82 5.62 -25.27
CA CYS A 253 14.40 7.02 -25.20
C CYS A 253 15.36 7.84 -24.34
N HIS A 254 15.80 7.30 -23.19
CA HIS A 254 16.76 7.95 -22.30
C HIS A 254 18.17 8.02 -22.92
N GLN A 255 18.65 6.97 -23.59
CA GLN A 255 19.94 7.00 -24.29
C GLN A 255 19.96 7.96 -25.49
N ARG A 256 18.81 8.20 -26.14
CA ARG A 256 18.66 9.23 -27.19
C ARG A 256 18.51 10.64 -26.63
N SER A 257 18.20 10.79 -25.34
CA SER A 257 18.13 12.11 -24.68
C SER A 257 18.15 12.00 -23.16
N ASP A 258 19.15 12.61 -22.53
CA ASP A 258 19.26 12.75 -21.07
C ASP A 258 18.03 13.41 -20.42
N HIS A 259 17.19 14.09 -21.20
CA HIS A 259 15.93 14.70 -20.78
C HIS A 259 14.73 13.73 -20.70
N ALA A 260 14.80 12.53 -21.29
CA ALA A 260 13.70 11.56 -21.32
C ALA A 260 13.59 10.75 -19.99
N THR A 261 13.64 11.45 -18.86
CA THR A 261 13.78 10.87 -17.51
C THR A 261 12.50 10.28 -16.92
N GLY A 262 11.34 10.37 -17.60
CA GLY A 262 10.04 9.98 -17.02
C GLY A 262 10.01 8.56 -16.44
N ALA A 263 10.51 7.57 -17.19
CA ALA A 263 10.67 6.21 -16.66
C ALA A 263 11.88 6.11 -15.70
N ALA A 264 13.04 6.62 -16.13
CA ALA A 264 14.32 6.50 -15.41
C ALA A 264 14.30 7.11 -14.00
N SER A 265 13.45 8.10 -13.73
CA SER A 265 13.33 8.77 -12.42
C SER A 265 12.83 7.83 -11.32
N MET A 266 11.82 7.00 -11.60
CA MET A 266 11.31 6.02 -10.63
C MET A 266 12.31 4.87 -10.43
N TRP A 267 12.96 4.39 -11.50
CA TRP A 267 14.07 3.43 -11.39
C TRP A 267 15.23 3.98 -10.55
N THR A 268 15.52 5.28 -10.66
CA THR A 268 16.54 5.97 -9.86
C THR A 268 16.16 6.01 -8.38
N LEU A 269 14.89 6.32 -8.06
CA LEU A 269 14.39 6.31 -6.69
C LEU A 269 14.34 4.89 -6.11
N TRP A 270 13.95 3.88 -6.90
CA TRP A 270 13.95 2.48 -6.48
C TRP A 270 15.38 1.99 -6.18
N LEU A 271 16.34 2.21 -7.06
CA LEU A 271 17.75 1.89 -6.80
C LEU A 271 18.30 2.66 -5.58
N TRP A 272 17.81 3.88 -5.34
CA TRP A 272 18.18 4.66 -4.16
C TRP A 272 17.58 4.07 -2.87
N ALA A 273 16.29 3.73 -2.87
CA ALA A 273 15.55 3.15 -1.73
C ALA A 273 15.97 1.69 -1.43
N SER A 274 16.34 0.91 -2.44
CA SER A 274 16.86 -0.46 -2.33
C SER A 274 18.37 -0.52 -2.11
N ASN A 275 18.98 0.55 -1.60
CA ASN A 275 20.37 0.61 -1.15
C ASN A 275 21.44 0.20 -2.18
N ALA A 276 21.15 0.32 -3.47
CA ALA A 276 22.12 0.07 -4.54
C ALA A 276 23.35 0.99 -4.39
N THR A 277 24.55 0.41 -4.45
CA THR A 277 25.80 1.16 -4.34
C THR A 277 25.97 2.12 -5.52
N LYS A 278 26.72 3.21 -5.34
CA LYS A 278 27.00 4.17 -6.44
C LYS A 278 27.50 3.45 -7.70
N LYS A 279 28.39 2.46 -7.57
CA LYS A 279 28.91 1.70 -8.72
C LYS A 279 27.82 0.94 -9.48
N VAL A 280 26.78 0.43 -8.80
CA VAL A 280 25.63 -0.20 -9.45
C VAL A 280 24.78 0.85 -10.17
N THR A 281 24.50 2.00 -9.55
CA THR A 281 23.77 3.11 -10.17
C THR A 281 24.48 3.63 -11.44
N GLU A 282 25.79 3.88 -11.39
CA GLU A 282 26.54 4.34 -12.58
C GLU A 282 26.52 3.29 -13.71
N VAL A 283 26.61 1.99 -13.41
CA VAL A 283 26.51 0.91 -14.42
C VAL A 283 25.11 0.86 -15.03
N LEU A 284 24.05 0.91 -14.22
CA LEU A 284 22.67 0.88 -14.73
C LEU A 284 22.29 2.19 -15.45
N SER A 285 22.95 3.30 -15.14
CA SER A 285 22.79 4.55 -15.87
C SER A 285 23.51 4.54 -17.23
N ALA A 286 24.70 3.93 -17.32
CA ALA A 286 25.33 3.64 -18.61
C ALA A 286 24.45 2.72 -19.51
N CYS A 287 23.64 1.84 -18.91
CA CYS A 287 22.62 1.06 -19.61
C CYS A 287 21.32 1.82 -19.92
N GLY A 288 21.18 3.11 -19.54
CA GLY A 288 19.98 3.91 -19.78
C GLY A 288 18.77 3.60 -18.88
N LEU A 289 18.90 2.69 -17.90
CA LEU A 289 17.78 2.28 -17.03
C LEU A 289 17.46 3.33 -15.94
N CYS A 290 18.46 4.08 -15.51
CA CYS A 290 18.35 5.07 -14.45
C CYS A 290 19.25 6.29 -14.68
N MET A 291 19.07 7.32 -13.87
CA MET A 291 19.85 8.55 -13.91
C MET A 291 21.15 8.39 -13.08
N GLY A 292 22.26 8.96 -13.56
CA GLY A 292 23.56 8.89 -12.88
C GLY A 292 23.56 9.58 -11.51
N ASN A 293 24.53 9.27 -10.64
CA ASN A 293 24.48 9.63 -9.21
C ASN A 293 24.32 11.14 -8.96
N THR A 294 24.92 12.01 -9.79
CA THR A 294 24.78 13.47 -9.65
C THR A 294 23.32 13.90 -9.86
N SER A 295 22.67 13.35 -10.88
CA SER A 295 21.26 13.56 -11.18
C SER A 295 20.34 12.92 -10.13
N THR A 296 20.74 11.79 -9.52
CA THR A 296 20.07 11.22 -8.34
C THR A 296 20.05 12.20 -7.17
N THR A 297 21.17 12.86 -6.85
CA THR A 297 21.24 13.85 -5.77
C THR A 297 20.35 15.07 -6.08
N ALA A 298 20.42 15.62 -7.30
CA ALA A 298 19.58 16.74 -7.71
C ALA A 298 18.07 16.41 -7.73
N LEU A 299 17.70 15.15 -8.03
CA LEU A 299 16.33 14.66 -7.95
C LEU A 299 15.83 14.65 -6.50
N LEU A 300 16.61 14.09 -5.58
CA LEU A 300 16.25 14.01 -4.15
C LEU A 300 16.18 15.39 -3.49
N GLU A 301 17.09 16.29 -3.84
CA GLU A 301 17.07 17.69 -3.39
C GLU A 301 15.79 18.40 -3.84
N SER A 302 15.46 18.35 -5.14
CA SER A 302 14.27 19.02 -5.68
C SER A 302 12.95 18.37 -5.25
N LEU A 303 12.92 17.06 -5.02
CA LEU A 303 11.76 16.39 -4.41
C LEU A 303 11.61 16.75 -2.93
N ALA A 304 12.71 16.89 -2.19
CA ALA A 304 12.69 17.33 -0.80
C ALA A 304 12.17 18.77 -0.68
N ASP A 305 12.58 19.69 -1.56
CA ASP A 305 11.99 21.03 -1.66
C ASP A 305 10.48 20.96 -1.88
N LYS A 306 10.03 20.22 -2.90
CA LYS A 306 8.59 20.11 -3.23
C LYS A 306 7.77 19.46 -2.12
N ASN A 307 8.32 18.46 -1.42
CA ASN A 307 7.63 17.84 -0.28
C ASN A 307 7.57 18.77 0.93
N VAL A 308 8.61 19.57 1.19
CA VAL A 308 8.59 20.62 2.23
C VAL A 308 7.64 21.76 1.85
N ASP A 309 7.57 22.17 0.58
CA ASP A 309 6.59 23.14 0.08
C ASP A 309 5.15 22.64 0.27
N LEU A 310 4.89 21.35 0.04
CA LEU A 310 3.58 20.74 0.29
C LEU A 310 3.27 20.67 1.80
N ALA A 311 4.24 20.30 2.63
CA ALA A 311 4.11 20.34 4.09
C ALA A 311 3.83 21.77 4.60
N ALA A 312 4.52 22.77 4.05
CA ALA A 312 4.31 24.19 4.36
C ALA A 312 2.93 24.68 3.89
N GLN A 313 2.45 24.25 2.73
CA GLN A 313 1.09 24.55 2.26
C GLN A 313 0.02 23.96 3.20
N ALA A 314 0.18 22.73 3.67
CA ALA A 314 -0.69 22.13 4.68
C ALA A 314 -0.60 22.88 6.03
N ALA A 315 0.62 23.20 6.50
CA ALA A 315 0.86 23.92 7.76
C ALA A 315 0.31 25.36 7.77
N ARG A 316 0.11 25.99 6.60
CA ARG A 316 -0.56 27.28 6.46
C ARG A 316 -2.11 27.18 6.62
N GLY A 317 -2.66 25.98 6.65
CA GLY A 317 -4.06 25.67 6.93
C GLY A 317 -4.30 25.05 8.32
N PRO A 318 -5.52 24.53 8.58
CA PRO A 318 -5.79 23.65 9.72
C PRO A 318 -4.96 22.35 9.61
N HIS A 319 -4.03 22.13 10.54
CA HIS A 319 -3.12 20.99 10.49
C HIS A 319 -2.86 20.38 11.86
N LEU A 320 -2.51 19.09 11.83
CA LEU A 320 -1.86 18.38 12.92
C LEU A 320 -0.36 18.26 12.61
N ILE A 321 0.48 18.36 13.63
CA ILE A 321 1.91 18.04 13.56
C ILE A 321 2.26 16.93 14.55
N GLY A 322 3.04 15.95 14.10
CA GLY A 322 3.75 14.99 14.95
C GLY A 322 5.22 14.93 14.51
N TYR A 323 6.15 14.73 15.44
CA TYR A 323 7.58 14.65 15.16
C TYR A 323 8.30 13.81 16.22
N ASP A 324 9.39 13.16 15.83
CA ASP A 324 10.12 12.19 16.67
C ASP A 324 11.63 12.14 16.34
N ASN A 325 12.40 11.50 17.23
CA ASN A 325 13.85 11.61 17.39
C ASN A 325 14.60 10.46 16.69
N PHE A 326 15.05 10.72 15.46
CA PHE A 326 15.97 9.85 14.73
C PHE A 326 17.34 9.80 15.44
N ASN A 327 17.66 8.64 16.03
CA ASN A 327 18.95 8.37 16.66
C ASN A 327 19.70 7.23 15.95
N ALA A 328 20.97 7.47 15.63
CA ALA A 328 21.83 6.56 14.87
C ALA A 328 23.23 6.47 15.50
N SER A 329 23.57 5.31 16.08
CA SER A 329 24.89 5.05 16.66
C SER A 329 25.85 4.46 15.64
N THR A 330 27.06 5.00 15.55
CA THR A 330 27.98 4.73 14.43
C THR A 330 29.45 4.62 14.89
N THR A 331 30.31 4.06 14.03
CA THR A 331 31.74 3.89 14.28
C THR A 331 32.58 4.65 13.26
N ASP A 332 33.51 5.47 13.73
CA ASP A 332 34.50 6.11 12.86
C ASP A 332 35.44 5.06 12.27
N VAL A 333 35.56 5.05 10.93
CA VAL A 333 36.15 3.96 10.15
C VAL A 333 37.61 3.64 10.56
N GLU A 334 38.32 4.66 11.05
CA GLU A 334 39.71 4.65 11.49
C GLU A 334 39.91 4.29 12.97
N GLN A 335 38.87 4.38 13.82
CA GLN A 335 38.98 4.16 15.27
C GLN A 335 38.36 2.82 15.70
N ARG A 336 39.15 1.75 15.60
CA ARG A 336 38.73 0.36 15.93
C ARG A 336 39.26 -0.13 17.27
N GLY A 337 39.20 0.73 18.30
CA GLY A 337 39.56 0.36 19.67
C GLY A 337 38.41 -0.31 20.42
N ILE A 338 38.70 -1.25 21.31
CA ILE A 338 37.70 -1.91 22.18
C ILE A 338 37.00 -0.89 23.11
N THR A 339 37.61 0.28 23.33
CA THR A 339 37.11 1.37 24.18
C THR A 339 36.76 2.64 23.38
N THR A 340 36.62 2.56 22.06
CA THR A 340 36.20 3.72 21.25
C THR A 340 34.71 4.00 21.48
N PRO A 341 34.31 5.22 21.90
CA PRO A 341 32.90 5.56 22.03
C PRO A 341 32.23 5.61 20.65
N TYR A 342 30.98 5.15 20.57
CA TYR A 342 30.17 5.33 19.36
C TYR A 342 29.83 6.82 19.18
N THR A 343 29.91 7.30 17.94
CA THR A 343 29.39 8.62 17.58
C THR A 343 27.90 8.48 17.30
N THR A 344 27.06 8.98 18.21
CA THR A 344 25.60 9.00 17.99
C THR A 344 25.21 10.29 17.27
N ILE A 345 24.63 10.15 16.08
CA ILE A 345 23.89 11.22 15.42
C ILE A 345 22.46 11.21 15.97
N SER A 346 21.99 12.37 16.43
CA SER A 346 20.60 12.61 16.86
C SER A 346 20.01 13.74 16.00
N ALA A 347 18.72 13.63 15.68
CA ALA A 347 18.00 14.54 14.81
C ALA A 347 16.48 14.36 14.94
N THR A 348 15.69 15.40 14.68
CA THR A 348 14.22 15.30 14.67
C THR A 348 13.68 15.26 13.24
N THR A 349 12.71 14.38 12.96
CA THR A 349 11.91 14.35 11.72
C THR A 349 10.42 14.60 12.03
N GLY A 350 9.69 15.24 11.12
CA GLY A 350 8.32 15.70 11.38
C GLY A 350 7.35 15.48 10.22
N TYR A 351 6.08 15.32 10.57
CA TYR A 351 4.99 14.92 9.68
C TYR A 351 3.79 15.86 9.88
N VAL A 352 3.39 16.56 8.81
CA VAL A 352 2.22 17.47 8.79
C VAL A 352 1.03 16.73 8.21
N TYR A 353 -0.14 16.80 8.85
CA TYR A 353 -1.37 16.14 8.42
C TYR A 353 -2.47 17.17 8.17
N GLU A 354 -3.27 17.00 7.11
CA GLU A 354 -4.50 17.79 6.91
C GLU A 354 -5.56 17.38 7.95
N LEU A 355 -6.17 18.34 8.64
CA LEU A 355 -7.24 18.04 9.61
C LEU A 355 -8.60 17.76 8.92
N ARG A 356 -9.29 16.71 9.36
CA ARG A 356 -10.72 16.45 9.06
C ARG A 356 -11.64 16.86 10.22
N SER A 357 -12.93 17.06 9.92
CA SER A 357 -14.02 17.18 10.88
C SER A 357 -15.15 16.24 10.44
N GLY A 358 -15.35 15.14 11.19
CA GLY A 358 -16.14 14.01 10.71
C GLY A 358 -15.63 13.50 9.35
N ASN A 359 -16.52 13.44 8.36
CA ASN A 359 -16.20 12.99 7.00
C ASN A 359 -15.73 14.12 6.06
N GLY A 360 -15.61 15.36 6.55
CA GLY A 360 -15.35 16.56 5.74
C GLY A 360 -14.11 17.35 6.17
N PRO A 361 -13.80 18.46 5.48
CA PRO A 361 -12.77 19.40 5.91
C PRO A 361 -13.16 20.10 7.22
N VAL A 362 -12.16 20.62 7.93
CA VAL A 362 -12.36 21.49 9.10
C VAL A 362 -12.93 22.85 8.69
N ASP A 363 -13.94 23.33 9.40
CA ASP A 363 -14.33 24.75 9.37
C ASP A 363 -13.22 25.59 10.06
N PRO A 364 -12.63 26.60 9.37
CA PRO A 364 -11.55 27.39 9.94
C PRO A 364 -11.87 28.07 11.28
N SER A 365 -13.15 28.39 11.55
CA SER A 365 -13.55 29.01 12.81
C SER A 365 -13.42 28.08 14.02
N HIS A 366 -13.49 26.75 13.80
CA HIS A 366 -13.34 25.75 14.86
C HIS A 366 -11.88 25.56 15.32
N VAL A 367 -10.91 26.13 14.58
CA VAL A 367 -9.47 26.06 14.88
C VAL A 367 -8.81 27.45 14.96
N GLU A 368 -9.55 28.55 14.84
CA GLU A 368 -8.97 29.88 14.90
C GLU A 368 -8.34 30.13 16.29
N TRP A 369 -7.17 30.78 16.34
CA TRP A 369 -6.46 31.06 17.60
C TRP A 369 -7.05 32.28 18.34
N THR A 370 -8.34 32.23 18.63
CA THR A 370 -9.11 33.33 19.22
C THR A 370 -9.98 32.88 20.40
N GLY A 371 -10.45 33.86 21.17
CA GLY A 371 -11.48 33.72 22.20
C GLY A 371 -11.37 32.47 23.10
N ALA A 372 -12.37 31.60 23.01
CA ALA A 372 -12.51 30.43 23.88
C ALA A 372 -11.31 29.48 23.82
N LEU A 373 -10.79 29.19 22.63
CA LEU A 373 -9.68 28.25 22.41
C LEU A 373 -8.33 28.85 22.84
N ARG A 374 -8.14 30.16 22.62
CA ARG A 374 -6.94 30.90 23.01
C ARG A 374 -6.77 31.05 24.53
N ASP A 375 -7.88 31.37 25.19
CA ASP A 375 -7.92 31.72 26.62
C ASP A 375 -8.50 30.57 27.46
N GLY A 376 -8.65 29.36 26.89
CA GLY A 376 -9.24 28.19 27.55
C GLY A 376 -8.38 27.69 28.71
N PHE A 377 -7.11 27.38 28.44
CA PHE A 377 -6.20 26.82 29.45
C PHE A 377 -6.02 27.74 30.66
N ASP A 378 -5.84 29.04 30.41
CA ASP A 378 -5.62 30.08 31.41
C ASP A 378 -6.84 30.28 32.35
N ARG A 379 -8.04 29.87 31.92
CA ARG A 379 -9.30 30.01 32.68
C ARG A 379 -9.89 28.67 33.15
N ALA A 380 -9.32 27.55 32.74
CA ALA A 380 -9.82 26.22 33.08
C ALA A 380 -9.65 25.95 34.59
N PRO A 381 -10.69 25.47 35.29
CA PRO A 381 -10.56 25.00 36.68
C PRO A 381 -9.75 23.69 36.73
N GLY A 382 -9.43 23.23 37.94
CA GLY A 382 -8.95 21.86 38.14
C GLY A 382 -10.04 20.82 37.87
N LEU A 383 -9.64 19.58 37.59
CA LEU A 383 -10.52 18.42 37.47
C LEU A 383 -11.14 18.04 38.82
N ARG A 384 -12.40 17.62 38.83
CA ARG A 384 -13.03 16.93 39.97
C ARG A 384 -13.08 15.43 39.69
N ILE A 385 -13.40 14.62 40.71
CA ILE A 385 -13.48 13.16 40.54
C ILE A 385 -14.60 12.75 39.55
N GLU A 386 -15.67 13.54 39.46
CA GLU A 386 -16.75 13.34 38.48
C GLU A 386 -16.37 13.76 37.04
N ASP A 387 -15.24 14.44 36.85
CA ASP A 387 -14.73 14.84 35.52
C ASP A 387 -13.77 13.80 34.93
N VAL A 388 -13.29 12.84 35.74
CA VAL A 388 -12.42 11.73 35.34
C VAL A 388 -13.11 10.36 35.36
N ALA A 389 -14.36 10.30 35.85
CA ALA A 389 -15.20 9.12 35.77
C ALA A 389 -15.74 8.90 34.34
N LEU A 390 -15.99 7.64 33.97
CA LEU A 390 -16.77 7.32 32.77
C LEU A 390 -18.26 7.64 33.04
N PRO A 391 -18.99 8.31 32.12
CA PRO A 391 -20.42 8.55 32.31
C PRO A 391 -21.25 7.24 32.30
N GLU A 392 -22.36 7.22 33.05
CA GLU A 392 -23.20 6.03 33.24
C GLU A 392 -23.76 5.46 31.91
N ASP A 393 -24.14 6.35 30.97
CA ASP A 393 -24.60 5.96 29.63
C ASP A 393 -23.49 5.35 28.76
N ARG A 394 -22.22 5.57 29.12
CA ARG A 394 -21.02 5.07 28.43
C ARG A 394 -20.54 3.72 28.98
N HIS A 395 -20.82 3.44 30.26
CA HIS A 395 -20.50 2.14 30.88
C HIS A 395 -21.11 0.94 30.13
N GLN A 396 -22.30 1.08 29.53
CA GLN A 396 -22.89 0.02 28.71
C GLN A 396 -22.07 -0.26 27.43
N PHE A 397 -21.61 0.77 26.74
CA PHE A 397 -20.81 0.63 25.51
C PHE A 397 -19.44 0.01 25.80
N LEU A 398 -18.74 0.48 26.84
CA LEU A 398 -17.49 -0.15 27.28
C LEU A 398 -17.69 -1.64 27.61
N ARG A 399 -18.78 -1.99 28.31
CA ARG A 399 -19.06 -3.40 28.62
C ARG A 399 -19.35 -4.22 27.37
N GLN A 400 -20.06 -3.67 26.38
CA GLN A 400 -20.27 -4.32 25.08
C GLN A 400 -18.93 -4.55 24.35
N ASP A 401 -18.02 -3.58 24.37
CA ASP A 401 -16.71 -3.69 23.71
C ASP A 401 -15.82 -4.77 24.35
N LEU A 402 -15.73 -4.78 25.68
CA LEU A 402 -15.01 -5.80 26.44
C LEU A 402 -15.60 -7.21 26.21
N VAL A 403 -16.94 -7.33 26.15
CA VAL A 403 -17.63 -8.60 25.85
C VAL A 403 -17.40 -9.04 24.40
N ALA A 404 -17.38 -8.13 23.43
CA ALA A 404 -17.02 -8.45 22.06
C ALA A 404 -15.58 -8.99 21.96
N THR A 405 -14.62 -8.46 22.74
CA THR A 405 -13.26 -9.06 22.84
C THR A 405 -13.28 -10.50 23.40
N VAL A 406 -14.23 -10.85 24.29
CA VAL A 406 -14.42 -12.23 24.76
C VAL A 406 -14.97 -13.14 23.66
N VAL A 407 -15.87 -12.66 22.81
CA VAL A 407 -16.40 -13.40 21.65
C VAL A 407 -15.32 -13.57 20.57
N ASP A 408 -14.53 -12.54 20.30
CA ASP A 408 -13.38 -12.56 19.37
C ASP A 408 -12.41 -13.72 19.68
N SER A 409 -12.15 -14.01 20.96
CA SER A 409 -11.27 -15.12 21.36
C SER A 409 -11.81 -16.51 20.95
N LEU A 410 -13.14 -16.72 21.06
CA LEU A 410 -13.80 -17.96 20.67
C LEU A 410 -13.77 -18.13 19.15
N PHE A 411 -14.12 -17.09 18.41
CA PHE A 411 -14.11 -17.14 16.94
C PHE A 411 -12.68 -17.18 16.36
N LYS A 412 -11.68 -16.65 17.06
CA LYS A 412 -10.28 -16.75 16.65
C LYS A 412 -9.71 -18.16 16.78
N LEU A 413 -10.09 -18.92 17.82
CA LEU A 413 -9.62 -20.30 18.00
C LEU A 413 -10.51 -21.35 17.31
N TYR A 414 -11.82 -21.14 17.29
CA TYR A 414 -12.81 -22.15 16.86
C TYR A 414 -13.86 -21.62 15.88
N GLY A 415 -13.61 -20.47 15.23
CA GLY A 415 -14.55 -19.84 14.28
C GLY A 415 -14.97 -20.72 13.11
N ASP A 416 -14.17 -21.73 12.73
CA ASP A 416 -14.50 -22.71 11.68
C ASP A 416 -15.72 -23.57 12.03
N LEU A 417 -16.05 -23.71 13.32
CA LEU A 417 -17.21 -24.46 13.80
C LEU A 417 -18.52 -23.66 13.67
N PHE A 418 -18.44 -22.33 13.60
CA PHE A 418 -19.60 -21.43 13.60
C PHE A 418 -19.94 -20.92 12.20
N SER A 419 -21.23 -20.79 11.90
CA SER A 419 -21.70 -20.26 10.61
C SER A 419 -21.32 -18.78 10.43
N ALA A 420 -21.20 -18.33 9.17
CA ALA A 420 -20.96 -16.93 8.85
C ALA A 420 -22.02 -16.01 9.47
N HIS A 421 -23.31 -16.39 9.37
CA HIS A 421 -24.43 -15.63 9.93
C HIS A 421 -24.32 -15.38 11.46
N ILE A 422 -23.79 -16.35 12.22
CA ILE A 422 -23.54 -16.17 13.66
C ILE A 422 -22.34 -15.23 13.88
N LYS A 423 -21.23 -15.44 13.18
CA LYS A 423 -19.99 -14.63 13.34
C LYS A 423 -20.15 -13.17 12.90
N GLU A 424 -21.01 -12.92 11.91
CA GLU A 424 -21.31 -11.59 11.36
C GLU A 424 -22.50 -10.91 12.08
N SER A 425 -23.01 -11.51 13.17
CA SER A 425 -24.15 -10.97 13.91
C SER A 425 -23.81 -9.64 14.62
N PRO A 426 -24.54 -8.54 14.36
CA PRO A 426 -24.21 -7.22 14.92
C PRO A 426 -24.15 -7.17 16.46
N ILE A 427 -24.93 -7.99 17.16
CA ILE A 427 -24.95 -8.02 18.63
C ILE A 427 -23.70 -8.65 19.26
N LEU A 428 -22.86 -9.31 18.45
CA LEU A 428 -21.56 -9.85 18.85
C LEU A 428 -20.39 -8.96 18.43
N SER A 429 -20.65 -7.94 17.60
CA SER A 429 -19.62 -7.02 17.10
C SER A 429 -19.30 -5.91 18.10
N HIS A 430 -18.10 -5.34 18.01
CA HIS A 430 -17.71 -4.17 18.79
C HIS A 430 -18.67 -2.98 18.53
N PRO A 431 -19.03 -2.18 19.55
CA PRO A 431 -19.91 -1.03 19.36
C PRO A 431 -19.27 0.03 18.47
N SER A 432 -20.01 0.52 17.48
CA SER A 432 -19.57 1.63 16.62
C SER A 432 -19.97 2.96 17.26
N ILE A 433 -18.99 3.79 17.62
CA ILE A 433 -19.17 5.00 18.44
C ILE A 433 -18.69 6.24 17.68
N ARG A 434 -17.41 6.26 17.30
CA ARG A 434 -16.83 7.30 16.43
C ARG A 434 -15.84 6.65 15.44
N PRO A 435 -16.32 5.78 14.53
CA PRO A 435 -15.49 5.04 13.60
C PRO A 435 -14.78 5.95 12.60
N PHE A 436 -13.64 5.49 12.09
CA PHE A 436 -12.92 6.19 11.02
C PHE A 436 -13.72 6.19 9.71
N PRO A 437 -13.74 7.28 8.93
CA PRO A 437 -14.55 7.36 7.71
C PRO A 437 -14.14 6.32 6.67
N LYS A 438 -15.08 5.46 6.25
CA LYS A 438 -14.82 4.37 5.31
C LYS A 438 -14.29 4.89 3.96
N GLY A 439 -13.11 4.44 3.56
CA GLY A 439 -12.46 4.83 2.30
C GLY A 439 -11.77 6.20 2.32
N TYR A 440 -11.77 6.92 3.45
CA TYR A 440 -10.95 8.12 3.61
C TYR A 440 -9.48 7.72 3.77
N LYS A 441 -8.60 8.32 2.96
CA LYS A 441 -7.15 8.14 3.06
C LYS A 441 -6.53 9.34 3.76
N THR A 442 -5.86 9.14 4.89
CA THR A 442 -5.16 10.24 5.58
C THR A 442 -4.07 10.81 4.68
N LYS A 443 -4.12 12.12 4.44
CA LYS A 443 -3.04 12.86 3.79
C LYS A 443 -2.03 13.33 4.84
N PHE A 444 -0.76 13.13 4.55
CA PHE A 444 0.35 13.62 5.35
C PHE A 444 1.56 13.95 4.49
N TYR A 445 2.43 14.82 5.00
CA TYR A 445 3.57 15.37 4.30
C TYR A 445 4.82 15.28 5.18
N CYS A 446 5.91 14.79 4.60
CA CYS A 446 7.17 14.55 5.29
C CYS A 446 8.08 15.77 5.17
N THR A 447 8.88 16.04 6.21
CA THR A 447 9.73 17.24 6.30
C THR A 447 11.21 16.86 6.26
N ARG A 448 12.12 17.84 6.13
CA ARG A 448 13.56 17.56 6.23
C ARG A 448 13.93 17.27 7.68
N ALA A 449 14.63 16.18 7.92
CA ALA A 449 15.25 15.91 9.22
C ALA A 449 16.19 17.05 9.63
N SER A 450 16.17 17.45 10.90
CA SER A 450 17.01 18.53 11.45
C SER A 450 18.03 17.99 12.46
N ARG A 451 19.26 18.52 12.47
CA ARG A 451 20.30 18.18 13.48
C ARG A 451 20.00 18.72 14.89
N ILE A 452 18.80 19.24 15.11
CA ILE A 452 18.31 19.64 16.42
C ILE A 452 17.67 18.39 17.03
N GLU A 453 18.21 17.91 18.15
CA GLU A 453 17.54 16.99 19.07
C GLU A 453 16.36 17.72 19.73
N GLU A 454 15.20 17.08 19.87
CA GLU A 454 14.02 17.67 20.53
C GLU A 454 13.81 17.21 21.99
N GLY A 455 14.54 16.19 22.44
CA GLY A 455 14.41 15.58 23.77
C GLY A 455 14.78 16.51 24.93
N SER A 456 15.61 17.53 24.68
CA SER A 456 15.85 18.62 25.62
C SER A 456 14.83 19.75 25.43
N ARG A 457 14.33 20.37 26.52
CA ARG A 457 13.40 21.52 26.47
C ARG A 457 13.86 22.63 25.52
N LYS A 458 15.17 22.89 25.47
CA LYS A 458 15.80 23.85 24.55
C LYS A 458 15.77 23.34 23.11
N GLY A 459 16.11 22.07 22.88
CA GLY A 459 16.04 21.38 21.61
C GLY A 459 14.63 21.43 21.01
N ASN A 460 13.62 21.01 21.77
CA ASN A 460 12.20 21.06 21.40
C ASN A 460 11.77 22.44 20.87
N LEU A 461 12.07 23.50 21.63
CA LEU A 461 11.78 24.88 21.25
C LEU A 461 12.53 25.34 19.99
N LEU A 462 13.79 24.90 19.81
CA LEU A 462 14.59 25.19 18.63
C LEU A 462 14.08 24.45 17.39
N TYR A 463 13.67 23.19 17.52
CA TYR A 463 13.12 22.40 16.42
C TYR A 463 11.81 22.99 15.92
N GLN A 464 10.89 23.36 16.84
CA GLN A 464 9.64 24.05 16.49
C GLN A 464 9.90 25.37 15.73
N ASN A 465 10.91 26.15 16.13
CA ASN A 465 11.31 27.34 15.36
C ASN A 465 11.88 26.95 13.98
N HIS A 466 12.85 26.04 13.92
CA HIS A 466 13.46 25.58 12.67
C HIS A 466 12.43 25.05 11.66
N LEU A 467 11.46 24.27 12.12
CA LEU A 467 10.40 23.72 11.28
C LEU A 467 9.52 24.84 10.70
N TYR A 468 8.87 25.63 11.56
CA TYR A 468 7.87 26.59 11.12
C TYR A 468 8.47 27.87 10.49
N THR A 469 9.61 28.37 10.99
CA THR A 469 10.20 29.64 10.50
C THR A 469 11.36 29.48 9.53
N GLN A 470 11.93 28.27 9.37
CA GLN A 470 13.04 28.03 8.42
C GLN A 470 12.70 27.01 7.32
N GLN A 471 11.94 25.94 7.61
CA GLN A 471 11.46 25.03 6.55
C GLN A 471 10.17 25.54 5.89
N PHE A 472 9.19 26.04 6.65
CA PHE A 472 7.89 26.44 6.11
C PHE A 472 7.76 27.93 5.76
N ASP A 473 8.78 28.75 6.05
CA ASP A 473 8.80 30.21 5.89
C ASP A 473 7.51 30.89 6.42
N MET A 474 7.06 30.49 7.61
CA MET A 474 5.84 31.03 8.21
C MET A 474 6.15 32.22 9.12
N THR A 475 5.57 33.37 8.79
CA THR A 475 5.61 34.57 9.65
C THR A 475 4.81 34.36 10.93
N THR A 476 5.13 35.10 11.99
CA THR A 476 4.38 35.08 13.25
C THR A 476 2.88 35.36 13.06
N ALA A 477 2.51 36.21 12.09
CA ALA A 477 1.10 36.49 11.78
C ALA A 477 0.35 35.27 11.20
N MET A 478 1.04 34.39 10.48
CA MET A 478 0.48 33.13 9.98
C MET A 478 0.39 32.09 11.11
N LEU A 479 1.40 32.04 11.99
CA LEU A 479 1.48 31.11 13.12
C LEU A 479 0.50 31.46 14.26
N LEU A 480 0.02 32.70 14.33
CA LEU A 480 -1.01 33.15 15.27
C LEU A 480 -2.44 33.07 14.69
N LYS A 481 -2.64 32.47 13.51
CA LYS A 481 -3.97 32.36 12.88
C LYS A 481 -4.78 31.19 13.45
N ASN A 482 -4.18 30.01 13.54
CA ASN A 482 -4.84 28.77 13.94
C ASN A 482 -4.18 28.16 15.18
N ALA A 483 -4.98 27.45 15.99
CA ALA A 483 -4.48 26.43 16.89
C ALA A 483 -3.77 25.33 16.08
N ILE A 484 -2.62 24.87 16.59
CA ILE A 484 -1.83 23.79 15.99
C ILE A 484 -2.08 22.53 16.82
N LEU A 485 -2.70 21.50 16.27
CA LEU A 485 -2.86 20.23 16.99
C LEU A 485 -1.52 19.50 17.01
N PHE A 486 -1.02 19.18 18.20
CA PHE A 486 0.26 18.50 18.42
C PHE A 486 0.06 17.16 19.12
N MET A 487 0.68 16.12 18.56
CA MET A 487 0.80 14.79 19.18
C MET A 487 2.25 14.35 19.10
N GLY A 488 2.91 14.33 20.26
CA GLY A 488 4.19 13.66 20.47
C GLY A 488 4.08 12.65 21.61
N ASP A 489 5.17 11.92 21.87
CA ASP A 489 5.28 11.06 23.03
C ASP A 489 5.15 11.85 24.35
N GLN A 490 5.06 11.15 25.48
CA GLN A 490 4.96 11.80 26.79
C GLN A 490 6.11 12.77 27.09
N HIS A 491 7.34 12.42 26.73
CA HIS A 491 8.52 13.26 26.99
C HIS A 491 8.52 14.52 26.13
N THR A 492 8.14 14.43 24.86
CA THR A 492 8.04 15.57 23.93
C THR A 492 6.85 16.47 24.29
N ASN A 493 5.72 15.89 24.71
CA ASN A 493 4.58 16.63 25.29
C ASN A 493 5.01 17.39 26.55
N LYS A 494 5.76 16.73 27.45
CA LYS A 494 6.37 17.33 28.64
C LYS A 494 7.35 18.46 28.31
N GLN A 495 8.25 18.30 27.34
CA GLN A 495 9.14 19.38 26.89
C GLN A 495 8.33 20.57 26.35
N THR A 496 7.26 20.31 25.59
CA THR A 496 6.39 21.35 25.04
C THR A 496 5.64 22.11 26.16
N ARG A 497 5.06 21.42 27.16
CA ARG A 497 4.42 22.07 28.33
C ARG A 497 5.43 22.88 29.15
N GLY A 498 6.62 22.33 29.41
CA GLY A 498 7.71 23.05 30.08
C GLY A 498 8.19 24.27 29.30
N GLY A 499 8.18 24.19 27.97
CA GLY A 499 8.48 25.29 27.05
C GLY A 499 7.46 26.43 27.13
N LYS A 500 6.16 26.11 27.23
CA LYS A 500 5.10 27.11 27.47
C LYS A 500 5.32 27.84 28.80
N MET A 501 5.57 27.09 29.87
CA MET A 501 5.73 27.61 31.24
C MET A 501 6.87 28.65 31.33
N ILE A 502 8.09 28.29 30.91
CA ILE A 502 9.25 29.19 31.03
C ILE A 502 9.19 30.42 30.11
N ARG A 503 8.26 30.44 29.15
CA ARG A 503 8.07 31.51 28.17
C ARG A 503 6.79 32.33 28.39
N LEU A 504 6.06 32.15 29.49
CA LEU A 504 4.75 32.79 29.73
C LEU A 504 4.75 34.32 29.51
N LEU A 505 5.86 34.99 29.81
CA LEU A 505 6.04 36.44 29.68
C LEU A 505 6.57 36.91 28.31
N ASP A 506 6.80 36.00 27.35
CA ASP A 506 7.31 36.35 26.02
C ASP A 506 6.34 37.24 25.23
N ILE A 507 6.85 37.88 24.18
CA ILE A 507 6.18 38.94 23.42
C ILE A 507 4.87 38.54 22.71
N ASN A 508 4.66 37.26 22.41
CA ASN A 508 3.48 36.76 21.69
C ASN A 508 3.23 35.27 21.93
N ASP A 509 2.05 34.79 21.53
CA ASP A 509 1.59 33.42 21.80
C ASP A 509 2.29 32.32 20.98
N TRP A 510 3.02 32.68 19.92
CA TRP A 510 3.90 31.74 19.20
C TRP A 510 5.17 31.49 20.01
N GLU A 511 5.84 32.55 20.50
CA GLU A 511 7.01 32.40 21.36
C GLU A 511 6.63 31.66 22.66
N ARG A 512 5.53 32.05 23.32
CA ARG A 512 4.93 31.32 24.47
C ARG A 512 4.48 29.88 24.14
N ARG A 513 4.54 29.44 22.89
CA ARG A 513 4.02 28.16 22.38
C ARG A 513 2.55 27.87 22.72
N LYS A 514 1.74 28.87 23.11
CA LYS A 514 0.34 28.63 23.53
C LYS A 514 -0.49 27.97 22.42
N VAL A 515 -0.22 28.32 21.16
CA VAL A 515 -0.90 27.82 19.95
C VAL A 515 -0.92 26.28 19.83
N PHE A 516 0.10 25.59 20.33
CA PHE A 516 0.21 24.13 20.26
C PHE A 516 -0.75 23.45 21.24
N GLN A 517 -1.83 22.86 20.74
CA GLN A 517 -2.80 22.09 21.51
C GLN A 517 -2.33 20.64 21.61
N ILE A 518 -2.02 20.21 22.83
CA ILE A 518 -1.32 18.95 23.08
C ILE A 518 -2.33 17.83 23.33
N ALA A 519 -2.29 16.78 22.51
CA ALA A 519 -3.02 15.54 22.70
C ALA A 519 -2.04 14.36 22.89
N ILE A 520 -2.57 13.19 23.29
CA ILE A 520 -1.75 12.01 23.62
C ILE A 520 -1.38 11.20 22.37
N ALA A 521 -0.12 10.75 22.29
CA ALA A 521 0.34 9.75 21.34
C ALA A 521 -0.27 8.37 21.68
N LEU A 522 -1.04 7.78 20.76
CA LEU A 522 -1.84 6.58 21.03
C LEU A 522 -1.02 5.28 20.94
N PHE A 523 -0.02 5.20 20.06
CA PHE A 523 0.81 4.00 19.99
C PHE A 523 1.77 3.92 21.19
N HIS A 524 2.38 5.03 21.60
CA HIS A 524 3.18 5.11 22.82
C HIS A 524 2.36 4.81 24.08
N LEU A 525 1.08 5.19 24.13
CA LEU A 525 0.14 4.79 25.17
C LEU A 525 -0.05 3.25 25.21
N GLN A 526 -0.28 2.62 24.06
CA GLN A 526 -0.41 1.16 23.94
C GLN A 526 0.87 0.43 24.35
N LEU A 527 2.03 0.90 23.88
CA LEU A 527 3.34 0.35 24.18
C LEU A 527 3.63 0.41 25.70
N ASN A 528 3.33 1.53 26.35
CA ASN A 528 3.52 1.66 27.80
C ASN A 528 2.49 0.86 28.62
N LEU A 529 1.25 0.68 28.14
CA LEU A 529 0.26 -0.19 28.77
C LEU A 529 0.69 -1.68 28.71
N VAL A 530 1.17 -2.12 27.56
CA VAL A 530 1.75 -3.45 27.33
C VAL A 530 2.98 -3.68 28.22
N TRP A 531 3.85 -2.67 28.37
CA TRP A 531 4.98 -2.70 29.30
C TRP A 531 4.53 -2.83 30.76
N VAL A 532 3.59 -1.99 31.20
CA VAL A 532 3.02 -2.00 32.55
C VAL A 532 2.47 -3.38 32.93
N ILE A 533 1.62 -3.95 32.08
CA ILE A 533 1.00 -5.26 32.32
C ILE A 533 2.08 -6.36 32.31
N SER A 534 2.98 -6.35 31.32
CA SER A 534 4.09 -7.33 31.26
C SER A 534 5.09 -7.21 32.41
N HIS A 535 5.19 -6.05 33.07
CA HIS A 535 6.04 -5.86 34.24
C HIS A 535 5.36 -6.33 35.52
N LYS A 536 4.11 -5.89 35.76
CA LYS A 536 3.39 -6.18 37.01
C LYS A 536 2.96 -7.64 37.12
N HIS A 537 2.48 -8.24 36.03
CA HIS A 537 2.04 -9.64 36.01
C HIS A 537 3.15 -10.64 35.65
N LYS A 538 4.42 -10.20 35.58
CA LYS A 538 5.56 -11.02 35.12
C LYS A 538 5.74 -12.31 35.93
N GLY A 539 5.65 -12.21 37.26
CA GLY A 539 5.88 -13.31 38.19
C GLY A 539 7.25 -13.99 38.03
N THR A 540 7.30 -15.29 38.27
CA THR A 540 8.48 -16.15 38.02
C THR A 540 8.05 -17.38 37.22
N LEU A 541 9.00 -18.09 36.58
CA LEU A 541 8.69 -19.36 35.90
C LEU A 541 8.08 -20.42 36.84
N SER A 542 8.38 -20.34 38.14
CA SER A 542 7.80 -21.17 39.21
C SER A 542 6.55 -20.57 39.86
N SER A 543 5.94 -19.56 39.23
CA SER A 543 4.65 -18.97 39.59
C SER A 543 3.65 -19.36 38.50
N GLU A 544 2.95 -20.47 38.68
CA GLU A 544 1.96 -20.95 37.70
C GLU A 544 0.89 -19.88 37.44
N GLY A 545 0.48 -19.71 36.18
CA GLY A 545 -0.43 -18.64 35.77
C GLY A 545 0.19 -17.24 35.57
N SER A 546 1.46 -17.02 35.92
CA SER A 546 2.12 -15.72 35.63
C SER A 546 2.50 -15.55 34.16
N LEU A 547 2.74 -14.30 33.71
CA LEU A 547 3.13 -14.06 32.32
C LEU A 547 4.45 -14.74 31.92
N LEU A 548 5.44 -14.85 32.82
CA LEU A 548 6.67 -15.58 32.52
C LEU A 548 6.43 -17.10 32.35
N TRP A 549 5.47 -17.67 33.08
CA TRP A 549 5.04 -19.05 32.89
C TRP A 549 4.33 -19.23 31.53
N PHE A 550 3.48 -18.28 31.13
CA PHE A 550 2.89 -18.27 29.79
C PHE A 550 3.92 -18.06 28.67
N TYR A 551 4.94 -17.21 28.85
CA TYR A 551 5.98 -16.99 27.84
C TYR A 551 6.81 -18.25 27.56
N GLU A 552 6.98 -19.14 28.54
CA GLU A 552 7.58 -20.47 28.32
C GLU A 552 6.64 -21.37 27.51
N LEU A 553 5.37 -21.49 27.92
CA LEU A 553 4.35 -22.29 27.21
C LEU A 553 4.09 -21.83 25.77
N LEU A 554 4.28 -20.53 25.49
CA LEU A 554 4.13 -19.94 24.17
C LEU A 554 5.43 -19.96 23.33
N GLU A 555 6.51 -20.56 23.84
CA GLU A 555 7.86 -20.58 23.24
C GLU A 555 8.46 -19.18 22.99
N LYS A 556 8.03 -18.17 23.75
CA LYS A 556 8.46 -16.76 23.62
C LYS A 556 9.60 -16.39 24.57
N THR A 557 10.50 -17.33 24.83
CA THR A 557 11.64 -17.21 25.76
C THR A 557 12.51 -15.95 25.55
N LYS A 558 12.57 -15.42 24.32
CA LYS A 558 13.25 -14.16 23.99
C LYS A 558 12.69 -12.93 24.72
N LEU A 559 11.43 -12.95 25.18
CA LEU A 559 10.79 -11.88 25.98
C LEU A 559 11.34 -11.76 27.42
N THR A 560 12.22 -12.67 27.83
CA THR A 560 12.95 -12.56 29.11
C THR A 560 14.06 -11.49 29.07
N LYS A 561 14.48 -11.06 27.88
CA LYS A 561 15.55 -10.07 27.68
C LYS A 561 15.15 -8.66 28.17
N GLN A 562 16.17 -7.84 28.37
CA GLN A 562 16.03 -6.42 28.75
C GLN A 562 15.22 -5.62 27.71
N HIS A 563 15.45 -5.89 26.42
CA HIS A 563 14.73 -5.25 25.31
C HIS A 563 13.86 -6.29 24.58
N PRO A 564 12.58 -6.44 24.96
CA PRO A 564 11.62 -7.24 24.20
C PRO A 564 11.15 -6.50 22.94
N ASP A 565 10.89 -7.25 21.88
CA ASP A 565 10.24 -6.72 20.67
C ASP A 565 8.74 -6.48 20.92
N TYR A 566 8.21 -5.33 20.50
CA TYR A 566 6.81 -4.95 20.66
C TYR A 566 5.84 -5.98 20.05
N HIS A 567 6.06 -6.38 18.79
CA HIS A 567 5.12 -7.26 18.08
C HIS A 567 5.11 -8.66 18.69
N THR A 568 6.28 -9.19 19.06
CA THR A 568 6.43 -10.46 19.79
C THR A 568 5.78 -10.41 21.17
N LEU A 569 5.93 -9.30 21.90
CA LEU A 569 5.33 -9.13 23.23
C LEU A 569 3.80 -9.03 23.15
N LEU A 570 3.27 -8.19 22.25
CA LEU A 570 1.83 -8.05 22.02
C LEU A 570 1.21 -9.37 21.55
N MET A 571 1.87 -10.10 20.65
CA MET A 571 1.44 -11.44 20.25
C MET A 571 1.35 -12.38 21.46
N ALA A 572 2.37 -12.39 22.33
CA ALA A 572 2.38 -13.24 23.51
C ALA A 572 1.26 -12.88 24.50
N LEU A 573 1.07 -11.59 24.80
CA LEU A 573 -0.02 -11.11 25.67
C LEU A 573 -1.41 -11.47 25.10
N ARG A 574 -1.62 -11.27 23.78
CA ARG A 574 -2.88 -11.65 23.13
C ARG A 574 -3.09 -13.16 23.16
N GLN A 575 -2.08 -13.97 22.88
CA GLN A 575 -2.15 -15.44 22.98
C GLN A 575 -2.44 -15.91 24.40
N THR A 576 -1.89 -15.25 25.44
CA THR A 576 -2.23 -15.51 26.84
C THR A 576 -3.70 -15.20 27.13
N LEU A 577 -4.20 -14.04 26.69
CA LEU A 577 -5.61 -13.69 26.87
C LEU A 577 -6.54 -14.64 26.11
N ASP A 578 -6.24 -14.95 24.84
CA ASP A 578 -7.01 -15.88 24.01
C ASP A 578 -7.14 -17.25 24.72
N ALA A 579 -6.04 -17.79 25.24
CA ALA A 579 -6.01 -19.08 25.95
C ALA A 579 -6.81 -19.04 27.27
N LEU A 580 -6.76 -17.94 28.01
CA LEU A 580 -7.49 -17.75 29.27
C LEU A 580 -9.01 -17.58 29.03
N LEU A 581 -9.41 -16.76 28.05
CA LEU A 581 -10.81 -16.54 27.74
C LEU A 581 -11.45 -17.79 27.13
N VAL A 582 -10.74 -18.53 26.27
CA VAL A 582 -11.25 -19.80 25.72
C VAL A 582 -11.32 -20.89 26.79
N ALA A 583 -10.43 -20.89 27.79
CA ALA A 583 -10.59 -21.75 28.97
C ALA A 583 -11.82 -21.35 29.81
N ALA A 584 -12.16 -20.06 29.88
CA ALA A 584 -13.39 -19.60 30.53
C ALA A 584 -14.65 -20.02 29.76
N TRP A 585 -14.58 -20.06 28.42
CA TRP A 585 -15.62 -20.66 27.58
C TRP A 585 -15.81 -22.16 27.89
N ASP A 586 -14.75 -22.96 28.01
CA ASP A 586 -14.83 -24.37 28.42
C ASP A 586 -15.53 -24.54 29.78
N VAL A 587 -15.13 -23.77 30.80
CA VAL A 587 -15.75 -23.82 32.14
C VAL A 587 -17.23 -23.46 32.10
N VAL A 588 -17.60 -22.35 31.44
CA VAL A 588 -19.01 -21.93 31.34
C VAL A 588 -19.85 -22.91 30.53
N LEU A 589 -19.31 -23.50 29.45
CA LEU A 589 -20.03 -24.53 28.70
C LEU A 589 -20.26 -25.79 29.55
N ARG A 590 -19.33 -26.17 30.44
CA ARG A 590 -19.57 -27.26 31.42
C ARG A 590 -20.63 -26.91 32.45
N ASP A 591 -20.66 -25.68 32.94
CA ASP A 591 -21.70 -25.20 33.86
C ASP A 591 -23.10 -25.19 33.19
N GLU A 592 -23.17 -24.96 31.88
CA GLU A 592 -24.39 -25.07 31.06
C GLU A 592 -24.72 -26.53 30.65
N GLY A 593 -23.90 -27.52 31.04
CA GLY A 593 -24.15 -28.95 30.82
C GLY A 593 -23.52 -29.55 29.55
N PHE A 594 -22.73 -28.81 28.79
CA PHE A 594 -21.97 -29.37 27.66
C PHE A 594 -20.79 -30.22 28.16
N SER A 595 -20.57 -31.37 27.51
CA SER A 595 -19.59 -32.38 27.92
C SER A 595 -18.70 -32.78 26.75
N GLY A 596 -17.55 -32.10 26.66
CA GLY A 596 -16.51 -32.46 25.69
C GLY A 596 -16.08 -33.93 25.81
N GLY A 597 -15.78 -34.52 24.65
CA GLY A 597 -15.26 -35.88 24.51
C GLY A 597 -13.78 -36.00 24.85
N THR A 598 -13.02 -36.66 23.99
CA THR A 598 -11.57 -36.91 24.21
C THR A 598 -10.66 -35.94 23.47
N GLN A 599 -11.20 -35.05 22.64
CA GLN A 599 -10.45 -34.01 21.93
C GLN A 599 -10.77 -32.63 22.50
N ASP A 600 -9.79 -31.72 22.47
CA ASP A 600 -9.93 -30.36 23.03
C ASP A 600 -11.04 -29.55 22.34
N GLU A 601 -11.36 -29.86 21.07
CA GLU A 601 -12.39 -29.16 20.31
C GLU A 601 -13.82 -29.67 20.56
N ASP A 602 -13.99 -30.82 21.22
CA ASP A 602 -15.28 -31.53 21.25
C ASP A 602 -16.39 -30.74 21.95
N ILE A 603 -16.09 -29.99 23.02
CA ILE A 603 -17.09 -29.19 23.74
C ILE A 603 -17.59 -28.01 22.90
N TYR A 604 -16.69 -27.33 22.19
CA TYR A 604 -17.04 -26.23 21.29
C TYR A 604 -17.77 -26.75 20.05
N ARG A 605 -17.44 -27.96 19.58
CA ARG A 605 -18.16 -28.64 18.50
C ARG A 605 -19.57 -29.06 18.92
N GLN A 606 -19.76 -29.53 20.15
CA GLN A 606 -21.07 -29.83 20.71
C GLN A 606 -21.92 -28.55 20.82
N PHE A 607 -21.36 -27.46 21.37
CA PHE A 607 -22.02 -26.17 21.46
C PHE A 607 -22.37 -25.58 20.09
N ALA A 608 -21.43 -25.59 19.14
CA ALA A 608 -21.65 -25.13 17.77
C ALA A 608 -22.60 -26.02 16.94
N SER A 609 -23.03 -27.17 17.47
CA SER A 609 -24.02 -28.07 16.87
C SER A 609 -25.32 -28.16 17.69
N SER A 610 -25.51 -27.32 18.71
CA SER A 610 -26.68 -27.37 19.59
C SER A 610 -27.89 -26.66 19.00
N GLU A 611 -29.09 -27.11 19.38
CA GLU A 611 -30.35 -26.45 18.96
C GLU A 611 -30.51 -25.06 19.61
N ASP A 612 -29.83 -24.80 20.74
CA ASP A 612 -29.80 -23.53 21.46
C ASP A 612 -28.77 -22.52 20.90
N LEU A 613 -28.06 -22.83 19.82
CA LEU A 613 -27.02 -21.95 19.27
C LEU A 613 -27.63 -20.72 18.57
N THR A 614 -27.69 -19.61 19.30
CA THR A 614 -28.01 -18.28 18.77
C THR A 614 -26.90 -17.27 19.07
N ALA A 615 -26.90 -16.13 18.36
CA ALA A 615 -25.98 -15.04 18.68
C ALA A 615 -26.27 -14.46 20.07
N GLU A 616 -27.53 -14.45 20.48
CA GLU A 616 -27.99 -14.04 21.82
C GLU A 616 -27.44 -14.99 22.90
N LYS A 617 -27.37 -16.30 22.63
CA LYS A 617 -26.78 -17.27 23.56
C LYS A 617 -25.27 -17.08 23.70
N ILE A 618 -24.56 -16.85 22.59
CA ILE A 618 -23.12 -16.50 22.64
C ILE A 618 -22.93 -15.22 23.45
N LEU A 619 -23.77 -14.20 23.24
CA LEU A 619 -23.69 -12.94 23.99
C LEU A 619 -23.94 -13.14 25.50
N GLU A 620 -24.94 -13.96 25.88
CA GLU A 620 -25.23 -14.32 27.27
C GLU A 620 -24.01 -14.96 27.96
N LEU A 621 -23.40 -15.97 27.31
CA LEU A 621 -22.26 -16.69 27.88
C LEU A 621 -21.00 -15.81 27.94
N ALA A 622 -20.75 -14.97 26.92
CA ALA A 622 -19.66 -14.00 26.93
C ALA A 622 -19.82 -12.95 28.06
N GLN A 623 -21.06 -12.52 28.35
CA GLN A 623 -21.36 -11.66 29.50
C GLN A 623 -21.12 -12.36 30.84
N LYS A 624 -21.44 -13.67 30.97
CA LYS A 624 -21.08 -14.46 32.16
C LYS A 624 -19.56 -14.55 32.36
N ILE A 625 -18.81 -14.78 31.28
CA ILE A 625 -17.34 -14.84 31.31
C ILE A 625 -16.74 -13.51 31.76
N GLN A 626 -17.14 -12.40 31.12
CA GLN A 626 -16.69 -11.06 31.51
C GLN A 626 -17.04 -10.75 32.97
N ALA A 627 -18.26 -11.08 33.41
CA ALA A 627 -18.69 -10.84 34.78
C ALA A 627 -17.87 -11.62 35.82
N ARG A 628 -17.53 -12.89 35.54
CA ARG A 628 -16.89 -13.81 36.51
C ARG A 628 -15.36 -13.69 36.60
N TRP A 629 -14.69 -13.35 35.50
CA TRP A 629 -13.22 -13.31 35.43
C TRP A 629 -12.62 -11.94 35.02
N ALA A 630 -13.43 -10.93 34.70
CA ALA A 630 -12.96 -9.60 34.27
C ALA A 630 -13.70 -8.42 34.96
N SER A 631 -14.20 -8.63 36.18
CA SER A 631 -14.86 -7.63 37.04
C SER A 631 -14.14 -7.48 38.38
N VAL A 632 -14.60 -6.55 39.24
CA VAL A 632 -14.01 -6.22 40.55
C VAL A 632 -15.12 -6.05 41.59
N PRO A 633 -14.94 -6.46 42.86
CA PRO A 633 -13.84 -7.25 43.41
C PRO A 633 -14.17 -8.76 43.42
N LEU A 634 -13.20 -9.55 43.91
CA LEU A 634 -13.40 -10.94 44.32
C LEU A 634 -14.14 -10.95 45.68
N ASP A 635 -14.88 -12.02 45.99
CA ASP A 635 -15.40 -12.22 47.35
C ASP A 635 -14.26 -12.44 48.35
N GLU A 636 -14.43 -12.07 49.63
CA GLU A 636 -13.41 -12.28 50.68
C GLU A 636 -13.00 -13.77 50.78
N ASP A 637 -13.94 -14.69 50.52
CA ASP A 637 -13.69 -16.15 50.47
C ASP A 637 -12.70 -16.57 49.37
N GLN A 638 -12.46 -15.76 48.34
CA GLN A 638 -11.56 -16.09 47.21
C GLN A 638 -10.11 -15.61 47.43
N GLU A 639 -9.82 -14.80 48.45
CA GLU A 639 -8.46 -14.33 48.75
C GLU A 639 -7.49 -15.46 49.15
N ASP A 640 -8.01 -16.63 49.54
CA ASP A 640 -7.20 -17.80 49.92
C ASP A 640 -6.56 -18.51 48.71
N ASP A 641 -7.07 -18.27 47.49
CA ASP A 641 -6.53 -18.78 46.23
C ASP A 641 -5.82 -17.66 45.46
N ILE A 642 -4.53 -17.50 45.80
CA ILE A 642 -3.66 -16.49 45.19
C ILE A 642 -3.54 -16.71 43.67
N ILE A 643 -3.62 -17.95 43.18
CA ILE A 643 -3.46 -18.23 41.74
C ILE A 643 -4.71 -17.81 40.97
N SER A 644 -5.92 -18.15 41.42
CA SER A 644 -7.16 -17.68 40.79
C SER A 644 -7.25 -16.14 40.86
N THR A 645 -6.99 -15.56 42.04
CA THR A 645 -6.93 -14.11 42.26
C THR A 645 -6.04 -13.40 41.22
N ASN A 646 -4.80 -13.90 41.06
CA ASN A 646 -3.85 -13.35 40.09
C ASN A 646 -4.34 -13.48 38.64
N ILE A 647 -5.01 -14.58 38.30
CA ILE A 647 -5.53 -14.83 36.95
C ILE A 647 -6.70 -13.92 36.61
N HIS A 648 -7.62 -13.64 37.55
CA HIS A 648 -8.73 -12.71 37.31
C HIS A 648 -8.21 -11.28 37.06
N LEU A 649 -7.21 -10.83 37.84
CA LEU A 649 -6.55 -9.55 37.62
C LEU A 649 -5.81 -9.51 36.27
N LEU A 650 -5.12 -10.58 35.89
CA LEU A 650 -4.44 -10.69 34.60
C LEU A 650 -5.41 -10.66 33.42
N ILE A 651 -6.52 -11.40 33.49
CA ILE A 651 -7.57 -11.41 32.46
C ILE A 651 -8.16 -10.01 32.30
N ARG A 652 -8.56 -9.35 33.40
CA ARG A 652 -9.08 -7.99 33.38
C ARG A 652 -8.11 -7.03 32.72
N ASP A 653 -6.88 -6.93 33.21
CA ASP A 653 -5.93 -5.91 32.76
C ASP A 653 -5.54 -6.15 31.28
N LEU A 654 -5.39 -7.41 30.85
CA LEU A 654 -5.18 -7.76 29.45
C LEU A 654 -6.40 -7.44 28.57
N LEU A 655 -7.63 -7.64 29.06
CA LEU A 655 -8.85 -7.35 28.30
C LEU A 655 -8.88 -5.87 27.91
N TYR A 656 -8.67 -4.95 28.87
CA TYR A 656 -8.59 -3.51 28.59
C TYR A 656 -7.49 -3.15 27.58
N ALA A 657 -6.30 -3.75 27.67
CA ALA A 657 -5.21 -3.47 26.73
C ALA A 657 -5.47 -4.00 25.31
N ILE A 658 -6.05 -5.20 25.20
CA ILE A 658 -6.38 -5.81 23.91
C ILE A 658 -7.58 -5.09 23.26
N THR A 659 -8.55 -4.62 24.04
CA THR A 659 -9.65 -3.77 23.56
C THR A 659 -9.14 -2.40 23.08
N LEU A 660 -8.22 -1.74 23.80
CA LEU A 660 -7.58 -0.49 23.35
C LEU A 660 -6.88 -0.65 21.99
N ILE A 661 -6.11 -1.73 21.82
CA ILE A 661 -5.37 -2.02 20.60
C ILE A 661 -6.32 -2.32 19.43
N ARG A 662 -7.43 -3.02 19.70
CA ARG A 662 -8.48 -3.27 18.72
C ARG A 662 -9.22 -1.98 18.32
N ALA A 663 -9.60 -1.13 19.27
CA ALA A 663 -10.27 0.14 19.02
C ALA A 663 -9.47 1.08 18.10
N VAL A 664 -8.16 1.21 18.33
CA VAL A 664 -7.27 1.99 17.45
C VAL A 664 -7.12 1.35 16.07
N SER A 665 -6.95 0.03 16.00
CA SER A 665 -6.85 -0.71 14.73
C SER A 665 -8.12 -0.60 13.88
N ASP A 666 -9.29 -0.62 14.53
CA ASP A 666 -10.60 -0.44 13.89
C ASP A 666 -10.89 1.01 13.52
N GLY A 667 -10.10 1.96 14.06
CA GLY A 667 -10.24 3.39 13.77
C GLY A 667 -11.28 4.13 14.61
N ASP A 668 -11.82 3.52 15.67
CA ASP A 668 -12.89 4.12 16.48
C ASP A 668 -12.32 4.81 17.73
N TYR A 669 -12.21 6.14 17.67
CA TYR A 669 -11.73 6.92 18.81
C TYR A 669 -12.73 6.96 19.98
N GLY A 670 -14.03 6.78 19.72
CA GLY A 670 -15.05 6.78 20.77
C GLY A 670 -14.90 5.59 21.72
N ARG A 671 -14.47 4.44 21.20
CA ARG A 671 -14.06 3.27 22.00
C ARG A 671 -12.76 3.52 22.79
N VAL A 672 -11.78 4.19 22.16
CA VAL A 672 -10.53 4.60 22.85
C VAL A 672 -10.82 5.55 24.02
N GLU A 673 -11.76 6.47 23.84
CA GLU A 673 -12.11 7.48 24.84
C GLU A 673 -12.80 6.89 26.08
N ASP A 674 -13.68 5.90 25.91
CA ASP A 674 -14.35 5.20 27.03
C ASP A 674 -13.37 4.40 27.91
N LEU A 675 -12.20 4.04 27.35
CA LEU A 675 -11.15 3.31 28.09
C LEU A 675 -10.31 4.25 28.97
N PHE A 676 -10.17 5.54 28.64
CA PHE A 676 -9.27 6.46 29.37
C PHE A 676 -9.47 6.48 30.91
N PRO A 677 -10.70 6.55 31.46
CA PRO A 677 -10.91 6.48 32.92
C PRO A 677 -10.32 5.23 33.57
N HIS A 678 -10.39 4.09 32.88
CA HIS A 678 -9.88 2.80 33.40
C HIS A 678 -8.38 2.64 33.20
N LEU A 679 -7.85 3.21 32.11
CA LEU A 679 -6.42 3.24 31.81
C LEU A 679 -5.65 4.13 32.80
N GLU A 680 -6.16 5.31 33.19
CA GLU A 680 -5.53 6.14 34.22
C GLU A 680 -5.30 5.33 35.50
N LEU A 681 -6.33 4.62 35.97
CA LEU A 681 -6.26 3.80 37.17
C LEU A 681 -5.22 2.67 37.02
N ILE A 682 -5.19 1.96 35.88
CA ILE A 682 -4.17 0.93 35.61
C ILE A 682 -2.75 1.52 35.66
N PHE A 683 -2.50 2.63 34.97
CA PHE A 683 -1.20 3.30 34.96
C PHE A 683 -0.81 3.82 36.36
N ARG A 684 -1.73 4.49 37.06
CA ARG A 684 -1.54 5.06 38.41
C ARG A 684 -1.29 3.99 39.48
N GLY A 685 -2.04 2.89 39.43
CA GLY A 685 -1.86 1.74 40.31
C GLY A 685 -0.58 0.96 40.04
N ALA A 686 -0.19 0.85 38.77
CA ALA A 686 1.14 0.35 38.40
C ALA A 686 2.28 1.30 38.81
N GLY A 687 1.99 2.59 39.01
CA GLY A 687 3.00 3.61 39.27
C GLY A 687 3.72 4.10 38.01
N SER A 688 3.08 3.98 36.85
CA SER A 688 3.43 4.74 35.65
C SER A 688 2.66 6.06 35.70
N HIS A 689 3.15 6.96 36.54
CA HIS A 689 2.57 8.27 36.82
C HIS A 689 2.60 9.18 35.59
N ASN A 690 3.63 9.06 34.74
CA ASN A 690 3.76 9.87 33.53
C ASN A 690 2.60 9.69 32.54
N TYR A 691 2.23 8.45 32.19
CA TYR A 691 1.11 8.20 31.26
C TYR A 691 -0.26 8.39 31.90
N ALA A 692 -0.41 8.10 33.19
CA ALA A 692 -1.61 8.45 33.94
C ALA A 692 -1.90 9.96 33.89
N SER A 693 -0.87 10.80 34.10
CA SER A 693 -1.04 12.26 34.04
C SER A 693 -1.20 12.82 32.62
N GLU A 694 -0.69 12.16 31.56
CA GLU A 694 -1.08 12.53 30.18
C GLU A 694 -2.57 12.30 29.90
N ILE A 695 -3.16 11.21 30.42
CA ILE A 695 -4.60 10.97 30.34
C ILE A 695 -5.37 12.08 31.07
N LEU A 696 -4.94 12.44 32.29
CA LEU A 696 -5.56 13.55 33.04
C LEU A 696 -5.46 14.89 32.29
N PHE A 697 -4.32 15.20 31.64
CA PHE A 697 -4.21 16.37 30.77
C PHE A 697 -5.18 16.33 29.57
N LEU A 698 -5.37 15.17 28.95
CA LEU A 698 -6.31 15.02 27.83
C LEU A 698 -7.78 15.17 28.27
N MET A 699 -8.16 14.57 29.39
CA MET A 699 -9.51 14.70 29.96
C MET A 699 -9.79 16.13 30.42
N HIS A 700 -8.82 16.80 31.06
CA HIS A 700 -8.88 18.23 31.37
C HIS A 700 -9.07 19.09 30.11
N ASN A 701 -8.31 18.77 29.05
CA ASN A 701 -8.40 19.50 27.80
C ASN A 701 -9.79 19.39 27.16
N PHE A 702 -10.33 18.17 27.04
CA PHE A 702 -11.68 17.92 26.53
C PHE A 702 -12.80 18.51 27.40
N LYS A 703 -12.59 18.64 28.72
CA LYS A 703 -13.63 19.09 29.66
C LYS A 703 -13.67 20.62 29.83
N TYR A 704 -12.52 21.29 29.77
CA TYR A 704 -12.39 22.69 30.20
C TYR A 704 -11.53 23.61 29.32
N VAL A 705 -10.66 23.08 28.45
CA VAL A 705 -9.70 23.91 27.68
C VAL A 705 -10.15 24.11 26.24
N TRP A 706 -10.60 23.05 25.58
CA TRP A 706 -10.98 23.07 24.18
C TRP A 706 -12.48 23.34 24.00
N THR A 707 -12.83 24.00 22.89
CA THR A 707 -14.23 24.10 22.47
C THR A 707 -14.77 22.71 22.09
N PRO A 708 -16.10 22.47 22.15
CA PRO A 708 -16.67 21.20 21.68
C PRO A 708 -16.28 20.86 20.24
N GLU A 709 -16.14 21.88 19.39
CA GLU A 709 -15.80 21.77 17.98
C GLU A 709 -14.32 21.37 17.81
N PHE A 710 -13.39 22.04 18.50
CA PHE A 710 -11.97 21.65 18.47
C PHE A 710 -11.77 20.27 19.09
N SER A 711 -12.50 19.94 20.17
CA SER A 711 -12.49 18.62 20.80
C SER A 711 -12.94 17.51 19.83
N ASN A 712 -13.95 17.78 18.99
CA ASN A 712 -14.34 16.86 17.92
C ASN A 712 -13.23 16.68 16.88
N ILE A 713 -12.52 17.74 16.51
CA ILE A 713 -11.37 17.68 15.60
C ILE A 713 -10.22 16.86 16.21
N VAL A 714 -9.92 16.98 17.51
CA VAL A 714 -8.92 16.13 18.17
C VAL A 714 -9.31 14.64 18.09
N ARG A 715 -10.56 14.30 18.42
CA ARG A 715 -11.08 12.92 18.31
C ARG A 715 -10.97 12.38 16.88
N ASP A 716 -11.25 13.20 15.88
CA ASP A 716 -11.22 12.80 14.48
C ASP A 716 -9.80 12.63 13.90
N ASN A 717 -8.77 13.27 14.48
CA ASN A 717 -7.41 13.26 13.92
C ASN A 717 -6.37 12.54 14.80
N SER A 718 -6.77 11.98 15.95
CA SER A 718 -5.88 11.18 16.81
C SER A 718 -5.56 9.79 16.26
N ILE A 719 -6.41 9.25 15.38
CA ILE A 719 -6.18 8.00 14.65
C ILE A 719 -6.16 8.33 13.16
N ILE A 720 -5.28 7.66 12.41
CA ILE A 720 -5.04 7.86 10.99
C ILE A 720 -5.11 6.54 10.21
N CYS A 721 -5.41 6.64 8.91
CA CYS A 721 -5.35 5.52 7.97
C CYS A 721 -4.68 5.97 6.65
N PRO A 722 -3.33 5.96 6.57
CA PRO A 722 -2.59 6.32 5.36
C PRO A 722 -2.84 5.41 4.15
N SER A 723 -3.33 4.18 4.38
CA SER A 723 -3.70 3.24 3.32
C SER A 723 -5.09 3.50 2.72
N GLY A 724 -6.02 4.05 3.52
CA GLY A 724 -7.43 4.22 3.15
C GLY A 724 -8.28 2.93 3.21
N LEU A 725 -7.71 1.82 3.67
CA LEU A 725 -8.41 0.52 3.75
C LEU A 725 -9.49 0.49 4.86
N GLY A 726 -9.35 1.31 5.89
CA GLY A 726 -10.31 1.44 7.00
C GLY A 726 -10.00 0.50 8.19
N PRO A 727 -11.03 -0.03 8.87
CA PRO A 727 -10.85 -0.86 10.07
C PRO A 727 -9.91 -2.06 9.85
N GLY A 728 -9.07 -2.33 10.85
CA GLY A 728 -7.94 -3.25 10.77
C GLY A 728 -6.62 -2.60 10.30
N HIS A 729 -6.69 -1.44 9.63
CA HIS A 729 -5.53 -0.75 9.03
C HIS A 729 -5.40 0.71 9.52
N CYS A 730 -5.98 1.04 10.68
CA CYS A 730 -5.85 2.34 11.33
C CYS A 730 -4.79 2.30 12.45
N PHE A 731 -4.10 3.41 12.72
CA PHE A 731 -3.09 3.51 13.78
C PHE A 731 -2.94 4.94 14.34
N GLY A 732 -2.23 5.07 15.47
CA GLY A 732 -1.91 6.38 16.06
C GLY A 732 -0.95 7.19 15.20
N VAL A 733 -1.03 8.52 15.28
CA VAL A 733 -0.16 9.46 14.55
C VAL A 733 1.33 9.18 14.77
N ASP A 734 1.68 8.81 16.00
CA ASP A 734 3.06 8.61 16.45
C ASP A 734 3.70 7.34 15.84
N LEU A 735 2.93 6.28 15.57
CA LEU A 735 3.45 5.10 14.87
C LEU A 735 3.89 5.43 13.43
N ASN A 736 3.22 6.38 12.76
CA ASN A 736 3.62 6.84 11.43
C ASN A 736 4.94 7.65 11.46
N ALA A 737 5.24 8.30 12.59
CA ALA A 737 6.52 8.98 12.78
C ALA A 737 7.65 7.98 12.97
N GLU A 738 7.44 6.94 13.81
CA GLU A 738 8.45 5.90 14.06
C GLU A 738 8.68 4.99 12.82
N HIS A 739 7.63 4.59 12.10
CA HIS A 739 7.78 3.93 10.78
C HIS A 739 8.62 4.77 9.83
N GLY A 740 8.41 6.09 9.82
CA GLY A 740 9.19 7.03 9.01
C GLY A 740 10.63 7.22 9.52
N VAL A 741 10.87 7.12 10.82
CA VAL A 741 12.21 7.11 11.42
C VAL A 741 12.97 5.84 11.03
N ASP A 742 12.29 4.67 10.98
CA ASP A 742 12.88 3.40 10.55
C ASP A 742 13.20 3.35 9.04
N ASP A 743 12.31 3.81 8.15
CA ASP A 743 12.65 3.92 6.71
C ASP A 743 13.86 4.86 6.48
N ILE A 744 14.05 5.91 7.31
CA ILE A 744 15.28 6.74 7.27
C ILE A 744 16.50 5.92 7.72
N LYS A 745 16.40 5.11 8.79
CA LYS A 745 17.50 4.26 9.25
C LYS A 745 17.92 3.31 8.12
N ASP A 746 16.97 2.61 7.52
CA ASP A 746 17.21 1.62 6.47
C ASP A 746 17.72 2.21 5.15
N ILE A 747 17.14 3.32 4.68
CA ILE A 747 17.50 3.90 3.37
C ILE A 747 18.76 4.79 3.46
N CYS A 748 19.03 5.42 4.62
CA CYS A 748 20.13 6.38 4.75
C CYS A 748 21.38 5.81 5.46
N LEU A 749 21.24 5.04 6.55
CA LEU A 749 22.41 4.59 7.35
C LEU A 749 23.16 3.43 6.70
N SER A 750 22.45 2.50 6.08
CA SER A 750 22.99 1.34 5.35
C SER A 750 24.02 1.72 4.26
N ARG A 751 23.95 2.97 3.77
CA ARG A 751 24.83 3.55 2.75
C ARG A 751 26.13 4.16 3.31
N GLY A 752 26.27 4.22 4.63
CA GLY A 752 27.47 4.68 5.35
C GLY A 752 27.53 6.20 5.62
N MET A 753 28.00 6.56 6.81
CA MET A 753 28.05 7.94 7.34
C MET A 753 28.79 8.99 6.48
N ASN A 754 29.64 8.59 5.54
CA ASN A 754 30.32 9.52 4.65
C ASN A 754 29.34 10.24 3.70
N GLY A 755 28.04 9.90 3.73
CA GLY A 755 26.96 10.73 3.21
C GLY A 755 26.65 11.94 4.09
N ASN A 756 27.01 13.13 3.59
CA ASN A 756 26.60 14.44 4.10
C ASN A 756 25.16 14.48 4.63
N TRP A 757 24.95 15.09 5.82
CA TRP A 757 23.66 15.30 6.49
C TRP A 757 22.52 15.75 5.56
N GLU A 758 22.79 16.62 4.59
CA GLU A 758 21.79 17.12 3.64
C GLU A 758 21.10 15.96 2.90
N ARG A 759 21.80 14.85 2.66
CA ARG A 759 21.23 13.61 2.11
C ARG A 759 20.23 12.93 3.04
N ILE A 760 20.45 12.96 4.36
CA ILE A 760 19.52 12.41 5.36
C ILE A 760 18.28 13.31 5.43
N GLY A 761 18.48 14.63 5.46
CA GLY A 761 17.39 15.61 5.38
C GLY A 761 16.53 15.45 4.12
N HIS A 762 17.14 15.28 2.95
CA HIS A 762 16.44 15.05 1.69
C HIS A 762 15.78 13.67 1.63
N GLY A 763 16.42 12.64 2.20
CA GLY A 763 15.86 11.29 2.30
C GLY A 763 14.58 11.24 3.14
N ALA A 764 14.59 11.87 4.32
CA ALA A 764 13.41 12.00 5.19
C ALA A 764 12.25 12.69 4.48
N ALA A 765 12.52 13.79 3.76
CA ALA A 765 11.49 14.49 3.00
C ALA A 765 10.96 13.67 1.81
N CYS A 766 11.76 12.80 1.19
CA CYS A 766 11.40 11.99 0.01
C CYS A 766 10.83 10.59 0.35
N ILE A 767 10.65 10.29 1.63
CA ILE A 767 10.42 8.93 2.13
C ILE A 767 9.16 8.26 1.54
N LYS A 768 8.06 9.02 1.39
CA LYS A 768 6.82 8.55 0.75
C LYS A 768 7.06 8.06 -0.69
N GLN A 769 7.85 8.79 -1.47
CA GLN A 769 8.17 8.41 -2.85
C GLN A 769 9.19 7.26 -2.90
N ALA A 770 10.12 7.20 -1.94
CA ALA A 770 11.05 6.08 -1.81
C ALA A 770 10.31 4.77 -1.50
N ALA A 771 9.44 4.75 -0.50
CA ALA A 771 8.58 3.61 -0.18
C ALA A 771 7.66 3.22 -1.35
N ALA A 772 7.00 4.19 -2.00
CA ALA A 772 6.19 3.94 -3.18
C ALA A 772 6.99 3.33 -4.34
N SER A 773 8.26 3.70 -4.52
CA SER A 773 9.14 3.11 -5.54
C SER A 773 9.48 1.65 -5.26
N LYS A 774 9.63 1.25 -3.98
CA LYS A 774 9.82 -0.16 -3.55
C LYS A 774 8.66 -1.07 -4.02
N LEU A 775 7.45 -0.52 -4.21
CA LEU A 775 6.26 -1.23 -4.67
C LEU A 775 6.04 -1.14 -6.20
N LYS A 776 6.02 0.09 -6.74
CA LYS A 776 5.65 0.36 -8.15
C LYS A 776 6.60 -0.26 -9.19
N VAL A 777 7.89 -0.36 -8.89
CA VAL A 777 8.88 -0.88 -9.86
C VAL A 777 8.81 -2.41 -9.97
N PRO A 778 8.77 -3.19 -8.87
CA PRO A 778 8.50 -4.63 -8.94
C PRO A 778 7.13 -4.98 -9.55
N GLU A 779 6.08 -4.22 -9.23
CA GLU A 779 4.71 -4.40 -9.77
C GLU A 779 4.69 -4.42 -11.31
N ILE A 780 5.35 -3.46 -11.96
CA ILE A 780 5.43 -3.38 -13.43
C ILE A 780 6.18 -4.57 -14.06
N LEU A 781 7.08 -5.22 -13.33
CA LEU A 781 7.76 -6.45 -13.80
C LEU A 781 6.91 -7.72 -13.58
N GLY A 782 5.72 -7.63 -12.98
CA GLY A 782 5.00 -8.79 -12.44
C GLY A 782 5.72 -9.44 -11.26
N ILE A 783 6.76 -8.79 -10.72
CA ILE A 783 7.43 -9.19 -9.48
C ILE A 783 6.61 -8.60 -8.34
N TYR A 784 5.50 -9.27 -8.02
CA TYR A 784 4.82 -9.04 -6.75
C TYR A 784 5.85 -9.13 -5.61
N PRO A 785 5.78 -8.26 -4.59
CA PRO A 785 6.59 -8.45 -3.40
C PRO A 785 6.46 -9.89 -2.90
N GLN A 786 7.59 -10.56 -2.65
CA GLN A 786 7.55 -11.76 -1.81
C GLN A 786 6.85 -11.36 -0.52
N SER A 787 5.82 -12.10 -0.11
CA SER A 787 4.83 -11.58 0.83
C SER A 787 5.48 -11.12 2.14
N ARG A 788 5.63 -9.80 2.26
CA ARG A 788 6.15 -9.06 3.43
C ARG A 788 5.18 -9.10 4.60
N SER A 789 3.90 -9.29 4.29
CA SER A 789 3.04 -10.16 5.06
C SER A 789 3.69 -11.55 5.21
N HIS A 790 4.55 -11.67 6.22
CA HIS A 790 4.77 -12.92 6.94
C HIS A 790 3.41 -13.60 7.07
N THR A 791 3.25 -14.80 6.50
CA THR A 791 2.03 -15.59 6.68
C THR A 791 1.88 -15.78 8.19
N THR A 792 0.94 -15.05 8.81
CA THR A 792 0.88 -14.87 10.27
C THR A 792 1.01 -16.24 10.93
N PRO A 793 2.14 -16.55 11.60
CA PRO A 793 2.50 -17.94 11.83
C PRO A 793 1.37 -18.67 12.55
N GLU A 794 1.03 -19.89 12.09
CA GLU A 794 -0.16 -20.61 12.53
C GLU A 794 -0.02 -21.08 13.98
N THR A 795 -0.20 -20.13 14.89
CA THR A 795 0.10 -20.26 16.32
C THR A 795 -1.08 -20.80 17.11
N ARG A 796 -2.20 -21.15 16.45
CA ARG A 796 -3.35 -21.85 17.05
C ARG A 796 -2.89 -23.06 17.87
N HIS A 797 -1.96 -23.87 17.37
CA HIS A 797 -1.42 -25.03 18.10
C HIS A 797 -0.68 -24.66 19.40
N ILE A 798 -0.01 -23.49 19.43
CA ILE A 798 0.68 -22.97 20.61
C ILE A 798 -0.34 -22.42 21.61
N THR A 799 -1.31 -21.60 21.16
CA THR A 799 -2.38 -21.08 22.02
C THR A 799 -3.24 -22.20 22.61
N VAL A 800 -3.56 -23.23 21.83
CA VAL A 800 -4.26 -24.45 22.30
C VAL A 800 -3.41 -25.22 23.32
N THR A 801 -2.08 -25.20 23.21
CA THR A 801 -1.19 -25.82 24.21
C THR A 801 -1.18 -25.03 25.53
N ALA A 802 -1.25 -23.70 25.47
CA ALA A 802 -1.47 -22.87 26.66
C ALA A 802 -2.86 -23.11 27.28
N LEU A 803 -3.93 -23.12 26.47
CA LEU A 803 -5.32 -23.44 26.87
C LEU A 803 -5.41 -24.78 27.62
N ARG A 804 -4.84 -25.85 27.06
CA ARG A 804 -4.73 -27.16 27.72
C ARG A 804 -4.10 -27.04 29.11
N LYS A 805 -3.05 -26.22 29.27
CA LYS A 805 -2.37 -26.03 30.56
C LYS A 805 -3.14 -25.13 31.53
N VAL A 806 -3.97 -24.20 31.06
CA VAL A 806 -4.93 -23.46 31.90
C VAL A 806 -5.97 -24.41 32.51
N LEU A 807 -6.51 -25.34 31.71
CA LEU A 807 -7.51 -26.32 32.12
C LEU A 807 -6.93 -27.43 33.02
N ASP A 808 -5.79 -28.03 32.63
CA ASP A 808 -5.02 -29.02 33.41
C ASP A 808 -4.63 -28.52 34.80
N LYS A 809 -4.36 -27.21 34.93
CA LYS A 809 -4.05 -26.55 36.20
C LYS A 809 -5.23 -25.91 36.91
N GLN A 810 -6.44 -26.03 36.32
CA GLN A 810 -7.69 -25.50 36.87
C GLN A 810 -7.60 -24.01 37.25
N LEU A 811 -6.89 -23.19 36.46
CA LEU A 811 -6.52 -21.80 36.84
C LEU A 811 -7.72 -20.83 36.93
N LEU A 812 -8.90 -21.27 36.49
CA LEU A 812 -10.17 -20.50 36.50
C LEU A 812 -11.20 -21.06 37.49
N VAL A 813 -10.84 -22.12 38.20
CA VAL A 813 -11.67 -22.75 39.23
C VAL A 813 -11.00 -22.49 40.58
N TYR A 814 -11.76 -22.00 41.55
CA TYR A 814 -11.29 -21.74 42.91
C TYR A 814 -10.84 -23.05 43.61
N VAL A 815 -9.64 -23.04 44.20
CA VAL A 815 -9.04 -24.16 44.93
C VAL A 815 -8.53 -23.66 46.28
N PRO A 816 -9.20 -24.01 47.40
CA PRO A 816 -8.87 -23.50 48.73
C PRO A 816 -7.39 -23.60 49.11
N GLY A 817 -6.81 -22.47 49.49
CA GLY A 817 -5.45 -22.28 49.96
C GLY A 817 -4.38 -22.34 48.87
N ARG A 818 -4.76 -22.34 47.58
CA ARG A 818 -3.83 -22.52 46.46
C ARG A 818 -2.86 -21.33 46.36
N GLY A 819 -1.59 -21.62 46.65
CA GLY A 819 -0.48 -20.67 46.58
C GLY A 819 -0.04 -20.10 47.93
N LEU A 820 -0.87 -20.15 48.99
CA LEU A 820 -0.56 -19.55 50.31
C LEU A 820 0.77 -20.00 50.92
N SER A 821 1.14 -21.28 50.71
CA SER A 821 2.38 -21.88 51.22
C SER A 821 3.59 -21.70 50.31
N SER A 822 3.41 -21.11 49.13
CA SER A 822 4.47 -20.94 48.13
C SER A 822 5.36 -19.74 48.45
N LYS A 823 6.66 -19.88 48.16
CA LYS A 823 7.63 -18.77 48.21
C LYS A 823 7.81 -18.07 46.84
N THR A 824 7.23 -18.64 45.78
CA THR A 824 7.35 -18.15 44.38
C THR A 824 6.06 -17.54 43.88
N VAL A 825 4.90 -18.01 44.34
CA VAL A 825 3.61 -17.34 44.10
C VAL A 825 3.45 -16.22 45.12
N LYS A 826 2.96 -15.06 44.67
CA LYS A 826 2.64 -13.90 45.50
C LYS A 826 1.34 -13.28 44.96
N PRO A 827 0.53 -12.62 45.80
CA PRO A 827 -0.58 -11.81 45.30
C PRO A 827 -0.08 -10.70 44.39
N MET A 828 -0.70 -10.57 43.21
CA MET A 828 -0.53 -9.41 42.33
C MET A 828 -1.30 -8.22 42.90
N THR A 829 -0.83 -7.01 42.61
CA THR A 829 -1.53 -5.79 42.98
C THR A 829 -2.72 -5.55 42.06
N ASP A 830 -3.92 -5.34 42.61
CA ASP A 830 -5.02 -4.79 41.81
C ASP A 830 -4.67 -3.35 41.41
N LEU A 831 -4.31 -3.19 40.14
CA LEU A 831 -3.92 -1.90 39.56
C LEU A 831 -5.08 -0.89 39.57
N MET A 832 -6.32 -1.30 39.30
CA MET A 832 -7.47 -0.39 39.31
C MET A 832 -7.84 0.06 40.73
N ALA A 833 -7.82 -0.84 41.70
CA ALA A 833 -8.14 -0.51 43.10
C ALA A 833 -7.07 0.41 43.72
N VAL A 834 -5.79 0.11 43.54
CA VAL A 834 -4.69 0.96 44.01
C VAL A 834 -4.62 2.28 43.23
N GLY A 835 -4.89 2.26 41.92
CA GLY A 835 -5.02 3.46 41.10
C GLY A 835 -6.09 4.40 41.62
N ARG A 836 -7.29 3.87 41.88
CA ARG A 836 -8.43 4.64 42.44
C ARG A 836 -8.10 5.23 43.80
N SER A 837 -7.55 4.41 44.70
CA SER A 837 -7.14 4.88 46.03
C SER A 837 -6.07 5.99 45.95
N LYS A 838 -5.07 5.87 45.06
CA LYS A 838 -4.07 6.95 44.80
C LYS A 838 -4.72 8.21 44.21
N LEU A 839 -5.66 8.06 43.26
CA LEU A 839 -6.33 9.16 42.56
C LEU A 839 -7.22 9.99 43.51
N GLU A 840 -8.08 9.30 44.27
CA GLU A 840 -9.02 9.91 45.23
C GLU A 840 -8.31 10.54 46.43
N SER A 841 -7.22 9.93 46.93
CA SER A 841 -6.52 10.42 48.13
C SER A 841 -5.54 11.56 47.88
N GLN A 842 -4.84 11.58 46.74
CA GLN A 842 -3.78 12.57 46.51
C GLN A 842 -3.54 12.94 45.03
N ALA A 843 -3.47 11.99 44.09
CA ALA A 843 -2.92 12.27 42.76
C ALA A 843 -3.74 13.29 41.95
N LEU A 844 -5.07 13.32 42.12
CA LEU A 844 -5.92 14.36 41.51
C LEU A 844 -5.66 15.76 42.10
N ALA A 845 -5.36 15.85 43.40
CA ALA A 845 -5.05 17.12 44.06
C ALA A 845 -3.68 17.66 43.63
N ASP A 846 -2.66 16.80 43.55
CA ASP A 846 -1.33 17.18 43.05
C ASP A 846 -1.35 17.50 41.54
N PHE A 847 -2.16 16.81 40.73
CA PHE A 847 -2.40 17.18 39.33
C PHE A 847 -3.06 18.57 39.20
N ASN A 848 -4.05 18.88 40.03
CA ASN A 848 -4.69 20.20 40.03
C ASN A 848 -3.75 21.33 40.50
N LYS A 849 -2.89 21.05 41.48
CA LYS A 849 -1.80 21.96 41.91
C LYS A 849 -0.80 22.17 40.76
N ARG A 850 -0.43 21.10 40.05
CA ARG A 850 0.43 21.12 38.85
C ARG A 850 -0.17 21.97 37.72
N LEU A 851 -1.48 21.87 37.46
CA LEU A 851 -2.20 22.75 36.54
C LEU A 851 -2.07 24.23 36.94
N GLN A 852 -2.34 24.57 38.22
CA GLN A 852 -2.23 25.94 38.72
C GLN A 852 -0.79 26.48 38.63
N GLN A 853 0.23 25.65 38.89
CA GLN A 853 1.62 26.06 38.70
C GLN A 853 1.92 26.37 37.23
N LEU A 854 1.49 25.53 36.28
CA LEU A 854 1.64 25.77 34.84
C LEU A 854 0.92 27.05 34.38
N GLN A 855 -0.31 27.29 34.84
CA GLN A 855 -1.09 28.50 34.55
C GLN A 855 -0.39 29.78 35.06
N ASN A 856 0.28 29.72 36.21
CA ASN A 856 0.97 30.85 36.83
C ASN A 856 2.45 31.00 36.41
N GLY A 857 2.95 30.17 35.49
CA GLY A 857 4.36 30.23 35.04
C GLY A 857 5.37 29.80 36.12
N LEU A 858 4.95 28.99 37.08
CA LEU A 858 5.79 28.48 38.16
C LEU A 858 6.47 27.18 37.74
N GLU A 859 7.64 26.91 38.32
CA GLU A 859 8.29 25.60 38.17
C GLU A 859 7.46 24.49 38.83
N VAL A 860 7.56 23.31 38.25
CA VAL A 860 6.72 22.13 38.50
C VAL A 860 7.64 20.95 38.67
N ASP A 861 7.56 20.29 39.83
CA ASP A 861 8.25 19.02 40.06
C ASP A 861 7.73 17.94 39.10
N ASP A 862 8.63 17.13 38.55
CA ASP A 862 8.27 16.03 37.68
C ASP A 862 7.78 14.82 38.49
N GLU A 863 6.67 14.24 38.05
CA GLU A 863 6.26 12.91 38.50
C GLU A 863 7.30 11.87 38.04
N VAL A 864 7.81 11.10 38.99
CA VAL A 864 8.77 10.01 38.76
C VAL A 864 8.02 8.69 38.82
N ASP A 865 8.20 7.83 37.81
CA ASP A 865 7.53 6.52 37.77
C ASP A 865 8.12 5.56 38.82
N ASP A 866 7.24 4.79 39.48
CA ASP A 866 7.60 3.67 40.38
C ASP A 866 8.21 2.48 39.60
N ILE A 867 8.12 2.49 38.26
CA ILE A 867 8.58 1.43 37.36
C ILE A 867 9.75 1.90 36.49
N PRO A 868 10.61 0.97 36.00
CA PRO A 868 11.59 1.31 34.97
C PRO A 868 10.89 1.85 33.70
N PRO A 869 11.48 2.84 33.00
CA PRO A 869 11.03 3.28 31.69
C PRO A 869 10.84 2.10 30.72
N SER A 870 9.96 2.23 29.73
CA SER A 870 9.77 1.17 28.75
C SER A 870 11.07 0.84 28.04
N GLN A 871 11.41 -0.45 28.03
CA GLN A 871 12.57 -0.99 27.32
C GLN A 871 12.16 -1.76 26.06
N ILE A 872 10.87 -1.73 25.71
CA ILE A 872 10.33 -2.28 24.46
C ILE A 872 11.01 -1.59 23.28
N VAL A 873 11.38 -2.38 22.29
CA VAL A 873 11.91 -1.90 21.01
C VAL A 873 10.96 -2.40 19.91
N LEU A 874 10.70 -1.58 18.89
CA LEU A 874 10.18 -2.11 17.63
C LEU A 874 11.33 -2.78 16.91
N ALA A 875 11.29 -4.10 16.74
CA ALA A 875 12.12 -4.70 15.70
C ALA A 875 11.60 -4.21 14.35
N VAL A 876 12.49 -3.88 13.41
CA VAL A 876 12.11 -3.50 12.05
C VAL A 876 11.20 -4.59 11.48
N SER A 877 9.90 -4.29 11.42
CA SER A 877 8.95 -5.09 10.66
C SER A 877 9.18 -4.75 9.20
N ASP A 878 9.48 -5.78 8.43
CA ASP A 878 9.72 -5.66 7.00
C ASP A 878 8.36 -5.58 6.25
N GLU A 879 7.45 -4.73 6.73
CA GLU A 879 6.08 -4.52 6.18
C GLU A 879 6.09 -3.98 4.73
#